data_AF-G3NKB2-F1
#
_entry.id   AF-G3NKB2-F1
#
_cell.length_a   1.000
_cell.length_b   1.000
_cell.length_c   1.000
_cell.angle_alpha   90.00
_cell.angle_beta   90.00
_cell.angle_gamma   90.00
#
_symmetry.space_group_name_H-M   'P 1'
#
loop_
_entity.id
_entity.type
_entity.pdbx_description
1 polymer ?
#
loop_
_entity_poly.entity_id
_entity_poly.type
_entity_poly.pdbx_seq_one_letter_code
_entity_poly.pdbx_strand_id
1 'polypeptide(L)'
;MELAHSLLLNEDALAQITEAKRPVFIFEWLRFLDKVLVAANKVDVKEKQKKLVEQLTGLISSAPGPPTRKLLAKNLATLYSIGDTFTVFQTLDKCNDIIKSKDDTPAYLPTKLAAVACVGAFYEKMGRMLGSSFPDTINNLLKALKSAESQGRGEILLSLQKVLGGLGGAAASCHRDIYKNARSLLTDRSMAVRCAVAKCLLELQNEAVFMWTTELENVATLCFKALEGSNYGVRVSVAKLLGTVMATALLPKQAAVMRQNVKRATLEEVLELMATGFLRGGSGFLKSGGEMLKGGGSVSREVRVGVTQAYVVFVTTLGGQWLERNFATFLSHVLDLVSHPRATQTHVEAVYSRRCVSFMLRATLGGLLGEKAQIAAGKEICQAISKQMRAVEAVVNDISGENKAGAADVSASQHVMVCALKELGSLVQSLSATASPLIQEPSIGLLETVTSVLLHPSMAARLAAAWCLRCVAVALPYQLTPLLERCAERINSLKSSPEAVSGYSFAMAALLGGVHQCPLGIPHSKGKLVVSIAEDLLRTAAQNSRLSLQRTQAGWLLLGALMTLGPSLVRYHLPKMLLLWRNVFPRSQKELEAEKARGDAFTWQVTLEGRAGALCAMRSFVAHCPELLTEDVIRRLMTPIECAMTM
;
A
#
# COMPACT_ATOMS: atom_id res chain seq x y z
N MET A 1 42.43 17.44 -8.28
CA MET A 1 41.44 16.41 -8.67
C MET A 1 41.80 15.76 -10.00
N GLU A 2 42.34 16.49 -10.98
CA GLU A 2 42.78 15.90 -12.27
C GLU A 2 43.83 14.79 -12.13
N LEU A 3 44.70 14.86 -11.12
CA LEU A 3 45.70 13.81 -10.82
C LEU A 3 45.11 12.47 -10.35
N ALA A 4 43.80 12.40 -10.09
CA ALA A 4 43.09 11.15 -9.78
C ALA A 4 42.47 10.48 -11.03
N HIS A 5 42.58 11.11 -12.21
CA HIS A 5 42.01 10.64 -13.48
C HIS A 5 43.02 9.86 -14.32
N SER A 6 43.62 8.82 -13.73
CA SER A 6 44.53 7.90 -14.41
C SER A 6 44.14 6.46 -14.14
N LEU A 7 44.53 5.55 -15.05
CA LEU A 7 44.27 4.12 -14.86
C LEU A 7 44.95 3.63 -13.57
N LEU A 8 46.21 4.00 -13.35
CA LEU A 8 46.96 3.71 -12.11
C LEU A 8 46.73 4.79 -11.05
N LEU A 9 46.76 4.41 -9.78
CA LEU A 9 46.76 5.38 -8.68
C LEU A 9 48.10 6.13 -8.69
N ASN A 10 48.04 7.46 -8.69
CA ASN A 10 49.23 8.31 -8.59
C ASN A 10 49.69 8.37 -7.13
N GLU A 11 50.64 7.50 -6.78
CA GLU A 11 51.18 7.35 -5.42
C GLU A 11 51.99 8.57 -4.98
N ASP A 12 52.72 9.22 -5.90
CA ASP A 12 53.48 10.44 -5.60
C ASP A 12 52.53 11.59 -5.24
N ALA A 13 51.46 11.76 -6.02
CA ALA A 13 50.41 12.74 -5.71
C ALA A 13 49.70 12.38 -4.39
N LEU A 14 49.48 11.09 -4.11
CA LEU A 14 48.86 10.65 -2.86
C LEU A 14 49.75 10.94 -1.63
N ALA A 15 51.07 10.76 -1.76
CA ALA A 15 52.03 11.03 -0.69
C ALA A 15 52.06 12.51 -0.31
N GLN A 16 51.92 13.40 -1.31
CA GLN A 16 51.87 14.85 -1.11
C GLN A 16 50.53 15.35 -0.51
N ILE A 17 49.49 14.51 -0.48
CA ILE A 17 48.19 14.86 0.09
C ILE A 17 48.19 14.60 1.60
N THR A 18 47.70 15.59 2.36
CA THR A 18 47.47 15.49 3.81
C THR A 18 46.63 14.26 4.16
N GLU A 19 46.97 13.57 5.24
CA GLU A 19 46.35 12.29 5.64
C GLU A 19 44.81 12.33 5.65
N ALA A 20 44.21 13.41 6.16
CA ALA A 20 42.76 13.61 6.20
C ALA A 20 42.08 13.63 4.82
N LYS A 21 42.79 14.02 3.75
CA LYS A 21 42.27 14.12 2.38
C LYS A 21 42.57 12.90 1.52
N ARG A 22 43.46 11.99 1.96
CA ARG A 22 43.82 10.77 1.22
C ARG A 22 42.62 9.87 0.91
N PRO A 23 41.66 9.63 1.84
CA PRO A 23 40.49 8.81 1.54
C PRO A 23 39.62 9.37 0.41
N VAL A 24 39.52 10.70 0.31
CA VAL A 24 38.76 11.38 -0.74
C VAL A 24 39.44 11.21 -2.10
N PHE A 25 40.77 11.35 -2.15
CA PHE A 25 41.53 11.13 -3.37
C PHE A 25 41.40 9.69 -3.88
N ILE A 26 41.51 8.70 -2.98
CA ILE A 26 41.32 7.29 -3.32
C ILE A 26 39.90 7.03 -3.80
N PHE A 27 38.89 7.61 -3.14
CA PHE A 27 37.50 7.47 -3.57
C PHE A 27 37.25 8.04 -4.98
N GLU A 28 37.78 9.22 -5.29
CA GLU A 28 37.68 9.83 -6.62
C GLU A 28 38.40 9.01 -7.69
N TRP A 29 39.60 8.50 -7.39
CA TRP A 29 40.31 7.59 -8.29
C TRP A 29 39.50 6.32 -8.56
N LEU A 30 38.95 5.67 -7.52
CA LEU A 30 38.10 4.49 -7.69
C LEU A 30 36.83 4.79 -8.49
N ARG A 31 36.23 5.98 -8.32
CA ARG A 31 35.06 6.40 -9.09
C ARG A 31 35.38 6.61 -10.56
N PHE A 32 36.55 7.19 -10.85
CA PHE A 32 37.06 7.32 -12.21
C PHE A 32 37.36 5.95 -12.83
N LEU A 33 38.05 5.09 -12.07
CA LEU A 33 38.43 3.75 -12.50
C LEU A 33 37.21 2.88 -12.84
N ASP A 34 36.11 2.97 -12.07
CA ASP A 34 34.86 2.24 -12.33
C ASP A 34 34.26 2.58 -13.71
N LYS A 35 34.38 3.85 -14.12
CA LYS A 35 33.91 4.30 -15.45
C LYS A 35 34.88 3.88 -16.55
N VAL A 36 36.18 4.05 -16.31
CA VAL A 36 37.21 3.85 -17.34
C VAL A 36 37.47 2.37 -17.60
N LEU A 37 37.46 1.49 -16.60
CA LEU A 37 37.73 0.06 -16.82
C LEU A 37 36.76 -0.57 -17.83
N VAL A 38 35.50 -0.11 -17.88
CA VAL A 38 34.48 -0.62 -18.80
C VAL A 38 34.70 -0.09 -20.23
N ALA A 39 35.26 1.10 -20.38
CA ALA A 39 35.46 1.78 -21.67
C ALA A 39 36.87 1.67 -22.24
N ALA A 40 37.85 1.28 -21.42
CA ALA A 40 39.26 1.21 -21.79
C ALA A 40 39.54 0.05 -22.77
N ASN A 41 40.56 0.24 -23.61
CA ASN A 41 41.05 -0.81 -24.48
C ASN A 41 41.62 -1.97 -23.63
N LYS A 42 41.24 -3.21 -23.97
CA LYS A 42 41.68 -4.41 -23.24
C LYS A 42 43.20 -4.57 -23.21
N VAL A 43 43.90 -4.11 -24.26
CA VAL A 43 45.36 -4.16 -24.32
C VAL A 43 45.98 -3.29 -23.23
N ASP A 44 45.56 -2.03 -23.14
CA ASP A 44 46.04 -1.07 -22.13
C ASP A 44 45.75 -1.53 -20.70
N VAL A 45 44.59 -2.17 -20.49
CA VAL A 45 44.22 -2.73 -19.19
C VAL A 45 45.15 -3.88 -18.79
N LYS A 46 45.44 -4.81 -19.72
CA LYS A 46 46.32 -5.95 -19.47
C LYS A 46 47.76 -5.51 -19.18
N GLU A 47 48.29 -4.55 -19.93
CA GLU A 47 49.65 -4.02 -19.71
C GLU A 47 49.84 -3.46 -18.30
N LYS A 48 48.82 -2.76 -17.77
CA LYS A 48 48.88 -2.11 -16.46
C LYS A 48 48.27 -2.95 -15.34
N GLN A 49 47.75 -4.13 -15.65
CA GLN A 49 46.94 -4.92 -14.72
C GLN A 49 47.71 -5.34 -13.48
N LYS A 50 48.96 -5.77 -13.62
CA LYS A 50 49.77 -6.24 -12.48
C LYS A 50 49.85 -5.17 -11.38
N LYS A 51 50.23 -3.94 -11.77
CA LYS A 51 50.33 -2.79 -10.85
C LYS A 51 48.96 -2.36 -10.32
N LEU A 52 47.91 -2.40 -11.15
CA LEU A 52 46.54 -2.13 -10.70
C LEU A 52 46.07 -3.10 -9.61
N VAL A 53 46.31 -4.40 -9.80
CA VAL A 53 45.96 -5.43 -8.82
C VAL A 53 46.72 -5.19 -7.52
N GLU A 54 48.02 -4.89 -7.59
CA GLU A 54 48.82 -4.57 -6.40
C GLU A 54 48.24 -3.36 -5.63
N GLN A 55 47.93 -2.26 -6.33
CA GLN A 55 47.35 -1.05 -5.74
C GLN A 55 45.99 -1.30 -5.10
N LEU A 56 45.06 -1.93 -5.82
CA LEU A 56 43.71 -2.24 -5.30
C LEU A 56 43.78 -3.23 -4.14
N THR A 57 44.62 -4.26 -4.23
CA THR A 57 44.77 -5.26 -3.17
C THR A 57 45.45 -4.66 -1.92
N GLY A 58 46.32 -3.67 -2.09
CA GLY A 58 46.88 -2.88 -0.98
C GLY A 58 45.81 -2.06 -0.25
N LEU A 59 44.84 -1.51 -0.99
CA LEU A 59 43.73 -0.74 -0.40
C LEU A 59 42.81 -1.57 0.49
N ILE A 60 42.73 -2.89 0.31
CA ILE A 60 41.92 -3.76 1.18
C ILE A 60 42.37 -3.63 2.65
N SER A 61 43.68 -3.55 2.88
CA SER A 61 44.29 -3.43 4.20
C SER A 61 44.33 -1.99 4.73
N SER A 62 43.87 -1.00 3.95
CA SER A 62 43.91 0.43 4.31
C SER A 62 42.65 0.92 5.05
N ALA A 63 41.88 0.01 5.64
CA ALA A 63 40.64 0.29 6.38
C ALA A 63 39.64 1.18 5.61
N PRO A 64 39.23 0.81 4.37
CA PRO A 64 38.39 1.67 3.55
C PRO A 64 36.97 1.84 4.13
N GLY A 65 36.45 3.07 4.08
CA GLY A 65 35.08 3.39 4.44
C GLY A 65 34.04 2.75 3.49
N PRO A 66 32.73 2.75 3.85
CA PRO A 66 31.72 1.96 3.13
C PRO A 66 31.56 2.27 1.62
N PRO A 67 31.55 3.53 1.16
CA PRO A 67 31.49 3.84 -0.28
C PRO A 67 32.75 3.39 -1.04
N THR A 68 33.92 3.67 -0.47
CA THR A 68 35.24 3.30 -1.02
C THR A 68 35.37 1.79 -1.14
N ARG A 69 34.96 1.04 -0.11
CA ARG A 69 34.94 -0.42 -0.10
C ARG A 69 34.13 -1.01 -1.25
N LYS A 70 32.93 -0.48 -1.51
CA LYS A 70 32.07 -0.97 -2.59
C LYS A 70 32.69 -0.73 -3.97
N LEU A 71 33.27 0.44 -4.19
CA LEU A 71 33.96 0.75 -5.45
C LEU A 71 35.23 -0.09 -5.62
N LEU A 72 36.01 -0.25 -4.56
CA LEU A 72 37.20 -1.11 -4.55
C LEU A 72 36.87 -2.54 -4.99
N ALA A 73 35.88 -3.17 -4.33
CA ALA A 73 35.44 -4.51 -4.66
C ALA A 73 34.94 -4.63 -6.11
N LYS A 74 34.13 -3.66 -6.57
CA LYS A 74 33.60 -3.64 -7.93
C LYS A 74 34.70 -3.48 -8.98
N ASN A 75 35.64 -2.57 -8.76
CA ASN A 75 36.75 -2.32 -9.68
C ASN A 75 37.68 -3.52 -9.78
N LEU A 76 38.02 -4.13 -8.64
CA LEU A 76 38.90 -5.30 -8.62
C LEU A 76 38.26 -6.50 -9.34
N ALA A 77 36.97 -6.76 -9.14
CA ALA A 77 36.24 -7.79 -9.87
C ALA A 77 36.09 -7.49 -11.37
N THR A 78 35.87 -6.21 -11.73
CA THR A 78 35.75 -5.78 -13.13
C THR A 78 37.09 -5.88 -13.85
N LEU A 79 38.19 -5.52 -13.19
CA LEU A 79 39.55 -5.66 -13.71
C LEU A 79 39.84 -7.10 -14.11
N TYR A 80 39.58 -8.07 -13.22
CA TYR A 80 39.77 -9.49 -13.52
C TYR A 80 38.79 -10.03 -14.58
N SER A 81 37.60 -9.45 -14.70
CA SER A 81 36.62 -9.84 -15.72
C SER A 81 37.00 -9.38 -17.14
N ILE A 82 37.81 -8.32 -17.27
CA ILE A 82 38.19 -7.72 -18.56
C ILE A 82 39.64 -8.07 -18.94
N GLY A 83 40.52 -8.10 -17.94
CA GLY A 83 41.93 -8.47 -18.07
C GLY A 83 42.19 -9.96 -17.92
N ASP A 84 43.40 -10.31 -17.50
CA ASP A 84 43.85 -11.67 -17.28
C ASP A 84 43.46 -12.20 -15.88
N THR A 85 43.19 -13.49 -15.77
CA THR A 85 42.65 -14.08 -14.53
C THR A 85 43.71 -14.82 -13.70
N PHE A 86 44.98 -14.78 -14.10
CA PHE A 86 46.05 -15.60 -13.52
C PHE A 86 46.21 -15.48 -12.00
N THR A 87 46.05 -14.28 -11.44
CA THR A 87 46.22 -14.02 -10.00
C THR A 87 44.91 -13.92 -9.23
N VAL A 88 43.77 -14.23 -9.85
CA VAL A 88 42.45 -14.06 -9.19
C VAL A 88 42.32 -14.93 -7.94
N PHE A 89 42.81 -16.17 -7.99
CA PHE A 89 42.80 -17.08 -6.84
C PHE A 89 43.68 -16.57 -5.71
N GLN A 90 44.87 -16.05 -6.01
CA GLN A 90 45.76 -15.45 -5.00
C GLN A 90 45.11 -14.27 -4.28
N THR A 91 44.42 -13.41 -5.03
CA THR A 91 43.70 -12.26 -4.45
C THR A 91 42.46 -12.70 -3.65
N LEU A 92 41.77 -13.75 -4.10
CA LEU A 92 40.65 -14.35 -3.38
C LEU A 92 41.11 -14.99 -2.06
N ASP A 93 42.21 -15.74 -2.09
CA ASP A 93 42.81 -16.38 -0.92
C ASP A 93 43.24 -15.35 0.12
N LYS A 94 43.88 -14.25 -0.33
CA LYS A 94 44.19 -13.12 0.55
C LYS A 94 42.94 -12.55 1.23
N CYS A 95 41.83 -12.39 0.50
CA CYS A 95 40.58 -11.95 1.08
C CYS A 95 40.05 -12.96 2.11
N ASN A 96 40.08 -14.25 1.79
CA ASN A 96 39.66 -15.32 2.69
C ASN A 96 40.48 -15.35 3.99
N ASP A 97 41.79 -15.13 3.92
CA ASP A 97 42.65 -15.11 5.10
C ASP A 97 42.38 -13.90 5.99
N ILE A 98 42.11 -12.73 5.39
CA ILE A 98 41.65 -11.55 6.14
C ILE A 98 40.33 -11.83 6.87
N ILE A 99 39.40 -12.54 6.23
CA ILE A 99 38.08 -12.91 6.81
C ILE A 99 38.23 -13.91 7.97
N LYS A 100 39.15 -14.87 7.85
CA LYS A 100 39.44 -15.87 8.91
C LYS A 100 40.08 -15.27 10.15
N SER A 101 40.64 -14.05 10.07
CA SER A 101 41.26 -13.38 11.22
C SER A 101 40.29 -13.28 12.40
N LYS A 102 40.79 -13.63 13.59
CA LYS A 102 40.10 -13.52 14.88
C LYS A 102 40.19 -12.12 15.48
N ASP A 103 40.85 -11.18 14.80
CA ASP A 103 40.86 -9.78 15.21
C ASP A 103 39.47 -9.17 14.97
N ASP A 104 38.75 -8.93 16.08
CA ASP A 104 37.43 -8.31 16.09
C ASP A 104 37.52 -6.87 16.65
N THR A 105 38.70 -6.24 16.63
CA THR A 105 38.84 -4.85 17.02
C THR A 105 38.09 -3.91 16.06
N PRO A 106 37.49 -2.81 16.55
CA PRO A 106 36.82 -1.83 15.69
C PRO A 106 37.72 -1.24 14.60
N ALA A 107 39.04 -1.17 14.84
CA ALA A 107 40.02 -0.69 13.88
C ALA A 107 40.27 -1.67 12.72
N TYR A 108 40.19 -2.98 12.98
CA TYR A 108 40.38 -4.02 11.96
C TYR A 108 39.11 -4.31 11.16
N LEU A 109 37.92 -4.02 11.72
CA LEU A 109 36.64 -4.27 11.09
C LEU A 109 36.54 -3.74 9.64
N PRO A 110 36.90 -2.48 9.31
CA PRO A 110 36.81 -1.97 7.94
C PRO A 110 37.62 -2.79 6.92
N THR A 111 38.79 -3.31 7.33
CA THR A 111 39.64 -4.19 6.52
C THR A 111 38.97 -5.55 6.30
N LYS A 112 38.41 -6.15 7.36
CA LYS A 112 37.65 -7.40 7.28
C LYS A 112 36.44 -7.26 6.36
N LEU A 113 35.69 -6.16 6.47
CA LEU A 113 34.57 -5.85 5.59
C LEU A 113 35.01 -5.61 4.15
N ALA A 114 36.16 -4.98 3.92
CA ALA A 114 36.71 -4.79 2.57
C ALA A 114 36.94 -6.12 1.86
N ALA A 115 37.56 -7.08 2.56
CA ALA A 115 37.74 -8.43 2.05
C ALA A 115 36.39 -9.13 1.77
N VAL A 116 35.41 -9.02 2.68
CA VAL A 116 34.05 -9.55 2.48
C VAL A 116 33.41 -8.97 1.21
N ALA A 117 33.49 -7.66 1.00
CA ALA A 117 32.93 -7.01 -0.18
C ALA A 117 33.62 -7.47 -1.49
N CYS A 118 34.96 -7.61 -1.47
CA CYS A 118 35.73 -8.11 -2.61
C CYS A 118 35.34 -9.55 -2.97
N VAL A 119 35.23 -10.44 -1.99
CA VAL A 119 34.75 -11.82 -2.19
C VAL A 119 33.39 -11.84 -2.88
N GLY A 120 32.43 -11.07 -2.37
CA GLY A 120 31.10 -10.99 -2.98
C GLY A 120 31.16 -10.53 -4.44
N ALA A 121 31.93 -9.47 -4.72
CA ALA A 121 32.08 -8.95 -6.08
C ALA A 121 32.78 -9.94 -7.04
N PHE A 122 33.76 -10.70 -6.54
CA PHE A 122 34.43 -11.74 -7.33
C PHE A 122 33.47 -12.84 -7.76
N TYR A 123 32.69 -13.39 -6.84
CA TYR A 123 31.71 -14.42 -7.20
C TYR A 123 30.58 -13.88 -8.07
N GLU A 124 30.10 -12.65 -7.83
CA GLU A 124 29.07 -12.01 -8.67
C GLU A 124 29.49 -11.92 -10.14
N LYS A 125 30.76 -11.59 -10.42
CA LYS A 125 31.28 -11.43 -11.78
C LYS A 125 31.84 -12.72 -12.38
N MET A 126 32.47 -13.56 -11.58
CA MET A 126 33.31 -14.68 -12.04
C MET A 126 32.96 -16.01 -11.35
N GLY A 127 31.76 -16.14 -10.77
CA GLY A 127 31.38 -17.28 -9.94
C GLY A 127 31.60 -18.65 -10.59
N ARG A 128 31.24 -18.81 -11.87
CA ARG A 128 31.48 -20.06 -12.63
C ARG A 128 32.96 -20.45 -12.73
N MET A 129 33.86 -19.47 -12.85
CA MET A 129 35.31 -19.69 -12.91
C MET A 129 35.89 -20.02 -11.55
N LEU A 130 35.39 -19.37 -10.49
CA LEU A 130 35.84 -19.56 -9.11
C LEU A 130 35.20 -20.77 -8.41
N GLY A 131 34.50 -21.63 -9.15
CA GLY A 131 33.67 -22.72 -8.65
C GLY A 131 34.40 -23.78 -7.81
N SER A 132 35.73 -23.90 -7.88
CA SER A 132 36.48 -24.83 -7.02
C SER A 132 36.67 -24.35 -5.58
N SER A 133 36.61 -23.03 -5.35
CA SER A 133 36.98 -22.39 -4.07
C SER A 133 35.79 -21.92 -3.23
N PHE A 134 34.57 -22.01 -3.76
CA PHE A 134 33.38 -21.49 -3.08
C PHE A 134 33.02 -22.21 -1.77
N PRO A 135 33.17 -23.55 -1.61
CA PRO A 135 32.74 -24.20 -0.38
C PRO A 135 33.48 -23.66 0.84
N ASP A 136 34.80 -23.48 0.72
CA ASP A 136 35.63 -22.91 1.78
C ASP A 136 35.30 -21.44 2.02
N THR A 137 35.13 -20.66 0.95
CA THR A 137 34.79 -19.23 1.06
C THR A 137 33.44 -19.03 1.74
N ILE A 138 32.42 -19.78 1.37
CA ILE A 138 31.09 -19.72 2.00
C ILE A 138 31.20 -20.15 3.47
N ASN A 139 31.92 -21.23 3.77
CA ASN A 139 32.12 -21.66 5.16
C ASN A 139 32.80 -20.58 6.02
N ASN A 140 33.82 -19.89 5.48
CA ASN A 140 34.48 -18.78 6.16
C ASN A 140 33.51 -17.61 6.41
N LEU A 141 32.71 -17.22 5.41
CA LEU A 141 31.68 -16.20 5.56
C LEU A 141 30.62 -16.58 6.61
N LEU A 142 30.17 -17.84 6.62
CA LEU A 142 29.19 -18.33 7.58
C LEU A 142 29.74 -18.38 9.02
N LYS A 143 31.01 -18.72 9.19
CA LYS A 143 31.69 -18.63 10.50
C LYS A 143 31.80 -17.17 10.96
N ALA A 144 32.24 -16.27 10.08
CA ALA A 144 32.34 -14.84 10.37
C ALA A 144 30.96 -14.22 10.70
N LEU A 145 29.89 -14.68 10.04
CA LEU A 145 28.53 -14.19 10.27
C LEU A 145 28.05 -14.41 11.72
N LYS A 146 28.47 -15.51 12.36
CA LYS A 146 28.04 -15.87 13.71
C LYS A 146 28.62 -14.97 14.79
N SER A 147 29.86 -14.51 14.63
CA SER A 147 30.54 -13.64 15.61
C SER A 147 30.47 -12.16 15.26
N ALA A 148 30.11 -11.80 14.03
CA ALA A 148 30.09 -10.41 13.59
C ALA A 148 29.05 -9.55 14.33
N GLU A 149 29.41 -8.28 14.53
CA GLU A 149 28.49 -7.22 14.94
C GLU A 149 27.50 -6.84 13.81
N SER A 150 26.53 -5.97 14.10
CA SER A 150 25.43 -5.66 13.16
C SER A 150 25.88 -5.17 11.78
N GLN A 151 26.91 -4.33 11.69
CA GLN A 151 27.42 -3.88 10.40
C GLN A 151 28.05 -5.05 9.63
N GLY A 152 28.88 -5.85 10.29
CA GLY A 152 29.52 -7.00 9.69
C GLY A 152 28.53 -8.07 9.23
N ARG A 153 27.51 -8.38 10.04
CA ARG A 153 26.43 -9.28 9.62
C ARG A 153 25.77 -8.80 8.34
N GLY A 154 25.41 -7.52 8.28
CA GLY A 154 24.78 -6.91 7.11
C GLY A 154 25.61 -7.08 5.84
N GLU A 155 26.91 -6.80 5.90
CA GLU A 155 27.78 -6.89 4.71
C GLU A 155 28.12 -8.32 4.31
N ILE A 156 28.31 -9.21 5.27
CA ILE A 156 28.49 -10.65 4.99
C ILE A 156 27.27 -11.21 4.26
N LEU A 157 26.05 -10.85 4.69
CA LEU A 157 24.82 -11.28 4.03
C LEU A 157 24.65 -10.71 2.62
N LEU A 158 25.02 -9.44 2.41
CA LEU A 158 25.03 -8.85 1.06
C LEU A 158 26.10 -9.48 0.17
N SER A 159 27.23 -9.89 0.73
CA SER A 159 28.24 -10.67 0.01
C SER A 159 27.71 -12.06 -0.34
N LEU A 160 27.09 -12.77 0.60
CA LEU A 160 26.46 -14.06 0.33
C LEU A 160 25.37 -13.97 -0.74
N GLN A 161 24.58 -12.89 -0.75
CA GLN A 161 23.64 -12.61 -1.84
C GLN A 161 24.34 -12.56 -3.21
N LYS A 162 25.46 -11.82 -3.31
CA LYS A 162 26.26 -11.71 -4.53
C LYS A 162 26.88 -13.04 -4.95
N VAL A 163 27.37 -13.82 -3.98
CA VAL A 163 27.90 -15.16 -4.19
C VAL A 163 26.83 -16.08 -4.78
N LEU A 164 25.62 -16.04 -4.23
CA LEU A 164 24.48 -16.81 -4.73
C LEU A 164 24.10 -16.40 -6.16
N GLY A 165 23.99 -15.10 -6.46
CA GLY A 165 23.67 -14.61 -7.80
C GLY A 165 24.72 -14.98 -8.87
N GLY A 166 26.00 -15.10 -8.47
CA GLY A 166 27.08 -15.48 -9.37
C GLY A 166 27.25 -16.98 -9.60
N LEU A 167 27.00 -17.80 -8.56
CA LEU A 167 27.14 -19.27 -8.63
C LEU A 167 25.85 -19.98 -9.04
N GLY A 168 24.68 -19.45 -8.66
CA GLY A 168 23.39 -20.08 -8.87
C GLY A 168 23.35 -21.52 -8.34
N GLY A 169 22.83 -22.43 -9.17
CA GLY A 169 22.76 -23.87 -8.88
C GLY A 169 24.11 -24.55 -8.63
N ALA A 170 25.25 -23.98 -9.05
CA ALA A 170 26.57 -24.56 -8.75
C ALA A 170 26.88 -24.61 -7.24
N ALA A 171 26.25 -23.73 -6.45
CA ALA A 171 26.38 -23.68 -5.00
C ALA A 171 25.37 -24.59 -4.24
N ALA A 172 24.71 -25.54 -4.92
CA ALA A 172 23.65 -26.38 -4.34
C ALA A 172 24.03 -27.06 -3.01
N SER A 173 25.29 -27.49 -2.87
CA SER A 173 25.80 -28.11 -1.65
C SER A 173 25.77 -27.18 -0.43
N CYS A 174 25.83 -25.86 -0.64
CA CYS A 174 25.90 -24.86 0.43
C CYS A 174 24.56 -24.17 0.71
N HIS A 175 23.55 -24.28 -0.17
CA HIS A 175 22.27 -23.56 -0.05
C HIS A 175 21.58 -23.81 1.30
N ARG A 176 21.57 -25.06 1.77
CA ARG A 176 20.93 -25.44 3.04
C ARG A 176 21.66 -24.83 4.24
N ASP A 177 22.99 -24.77 4.20
CA ASP A 177 23.77 -24.18 5.28
C ASP A 177 23.64 -22.67 5.31
N ILE A 178 23.61 -22.00 4.15
CA ILE A 178 23.33 -20.56 4.07
C ILE A 178 21.95 -20.26 4.68
N TYR A 179 20.91 -20.99 4.28
CA TYR A 179 19.56 -20.80 4.82
C TYR A 179 19.51 -20.97 6.34
N LYS A 180 20.09 -22.06 6.88
CA LYS A 180 20.09 -22.34 8.32
C LYS A 180 20.75 -21.22 9.14
N ASN A 181 21.86 -20.66 8.65
CA ASN A 181 22.61 -19.62 9.36
C ASN A 181 22.01 -18.22 9.16
N ALA A 182 21.36 -17.94 8.02
CA ALA A 182 20.81 -16.63 7.71
C ALA A 182 19.39 -16.42 8.27
N ARG A 183 18.54 -17.45 8.27
CA ARG A 183 17.08 -17.29 8.53
C ARG A 183 16.74 -16.69 9.90
N SER A 184 17.51 -16.99 10.94
CA SER A 184 17.30 -16.46 12.29
C SER A 184 17.58 -14.95 12.39
N LEU A 185 18.41 -14.41 11.48
CA LEU A 185 18.76 -13.00 11.44
C LEU A 185 17.64 -12.13 10.83
N LEU A 186 16.57 -12.74 10.28
CA LEU A 186 15.37 -12.00 9.86
C LEU A 186 14.72 -11.22 11.02
N THR A 187 14.93 -11.65 12.26
CA THR A 187 14.45 -10.98 13.47
C THR A 187 15.57 -10.27 14.25
N ASP A 188 16.70 -9.96 13.61
CA ASP A 188 17.82 -9.23 14.23
C ASP A 188 17.34 -7.87 14.79
N ARG A 189 17.98 -7.35 15.83
CA ARG A 189 17.64 -6.03 16.39
C ARG A 189 17.92 -4.90 15.39
N SER A 190 18.92 -5.07 14.53
CA SER A 190 19.28 -4.11 13.49
C SER A 190 18.39 -4.26 12.25
N MET A 191 17.67 -3.20 11.91
CA MET A 191 16.83 -3.13 10.71
C MET A 191 17.64 -3.31 9.41
N ALA A 192 18.90 -2.84 9.40
CA ALA A 192 19.80 -3.00 8.26
C ALA A 192 20.15 -4.48 8.03
N VAL A 193 20.37 -5.25 9.11
CA VAL A 193 20.61 -6.70 9.03
C VAL A 193 19.37 -7.41 8.51
N ARG A 194 18.18 -7.11 9.04
CA ARG A 194 16.92 -7.70 8.52
C ARG A 194 16.76 -7.50 7.01
N CYS A 195 17.07 -6.30 6.51
CA CYS A 195 17.05 -6.01 5.07
C CYS A 195 18.07 -6.86 4.29
N ALA A 196 19.29 -6.99 4.80
CA ALA A 196 20.36 -7.76 4.15
C ALA A 196 20.02 -9.26 4.10
N VAL A 197 19.48 -9.83 5.19
CA VAL A 197 19.00 -11.22 5.22
C VAL A 197 17.89 -11.44 4.21
N ALA A 198 16.89 -10.55 4.18
CA ALA A 198 15.76 -10.69 3.26
C ALA A 198 16.22 -10.69 1.80
N LYS A 199 17.21 -9.86 1.43
CA LYS A 199 17.83 -9.87 0.09
C LYS A 199 18.64 -11.13 -0.19
N CYS A 200 19.42 -11.61 0.77
CA CYS A 200 20.17 -12.85 0.62
C CYS A 200 19.25 -14.06 0.42
N LEU A 201 18.16 -14.16 1.19
CA LEU A 201 17.17 -15.22 1.06
C LEU A 201 16.34 -15.09 -0.21
N LEU A 202 16.09 -13.87 -0.68
CA LEU A 202 15.41 -13.62 -1.95
C LEU A 202 16.25 -14.11 -3.14
N GLU A 203 17.57 -13.98 -3.08
CA GLU A 203 18.43 -14.57 -4.11
C GLU A 203 18.50 -16.10 -3.97
N LEU A 204 18.58 -16.61 -2.75
CA LEU A 204 18.66 -18.04 -2.47
C LEU A 204 17.44 -18.82 -2.98
N GLN A 205 16.23 -18.25 -2.87
CA GLN A 205 14.99 -18.94 -3.25
C GLN A 205 14.92 -19.30 -4.74
N ASN A 206 15.70 -18.62 -5.60
CA ASN A 206 15.79 -18.91 -7.04
C ASN A 206 16.33 -20.32 -7.30
N GLU A 207 17.14 -20.85 -6.39
CA GLU A 207 17.84 -22.13 -6.57
C GLU A 207 17.45 -23.17 -5.49
N ALA A 208 17.10 -22.68 -4.30
CA ALA A 208 16.81 -23.51 -3.13
C ALA A 208 15.34 -23.98 -3.09
N VAL A 209 15.02 -25.04 -3.85
CA VAL A 209 13.68 -25.66 -3.94
C VAL A 209 13.01 -25.92 -2.58
N PHE A 210 13.80 -26.29 -1.57
CA PHE A 210 13.28 -26.57 -0.22
C PHE A 210 12.62 -25.36 0.45
N MET A 211 12.96 -24.11 0.06
CA MET A 211 12.44 -22.88 0.66
C MET A 211 10.95 -22.65 0.37
N TRP A 212 10.51 -23.00 -0.83
CA TRP A 212 9.11 -22.84 -1.27
C TRP A 212 8.34 -24.18 -1.30
N THR A 213 8.95 -25.24 -0.77
CA THR A 213 8.30 -26.55 -0.51
C THR A 213 8.30 -26.86 0.99
N THR A 214 9.30 -27.60 1.48
CA THR A 214 9.35 -28.10 2.86
C THR A 214 9.48 -27.01 3.92
N GLU A 215 10.00 -25.83 3.57
CA GLU A 215 10.24 -24.72 4.50
C GLU A 215 9.28 -23.53 4.28
N LEU A 216 8.29 -23.65 3.39
CA LEU A 216 7.42 -22.54 2.98
C LEU A 216 6.75 -21.83 4.17
N GLU A 217 6.10 -22.61 5.05
CA GLU A 217 5.43 -22.08 6.25
C GLU A 217 6.40 -21.43 7.24
N ASN A 218 7.62 -21.99 7.35
CA ASN A 218 8.65 -21.46 8.24
C ASN A 218 9.18 -20.12 7.71
N VAL A 219 9.45 -20.03 6.40
CA VAL A 219 9.83 -18.77 5.75
C VAL A 219 8.74 -17.71 5.94
N ALA A 220 7.47 -18.07 5.75
CA ALA A 220 6.35 -17.16 5.96
C ALA A 220 6.27 -16.65 7.41
N THR A 221 6.33 -17.57 8.38
CA THR A 221 6.30 -17.24 9.81
C THR A 221 7.46 -16.33 10.22
N LEU A 222 8.67 -16.60 9.72
CA LEU A 222 9.83 -15.74 9.97
C LEU A 222 9.67 -14.37 9.32
N CYS A 223 9.10 -14.28 8.12
CA CYS A 223 8.78 -12.99 7.49
C CYS A 223 7.77 -12.19 8.32
N PHE A 224 6.72 -12.82 8.86
CA PHE A 224 5.75 -12.13 9.72
C PHE A 224 6.43 -11.57 10.97
N LYS A 225 7.26 -12.36 11.65
CA LYS A 225 8.05 -11.89 12.81
C LYS A 225 9.04 -10.79 12.44
N ALA A 226 9.65 -10.86 11.26
CA ALA A 226 10.60 -9.84 10.78
C ALA A 226 9.94 -8.46 10.60
N LEU A 227 8.63 -8.43 10.35
CA LEU A 227 7.85 -7.21 10.17
C LEU A 227 7.45 -6.55 11.50
N GLU A 228 7.52 -7.26 12.62
CA GLU A 228 7.21 -6.69 13.95
C GLU A 228 8.24 -5.61 14.31
N GLY A 229 7.74 -4.40 14.63
CA GLY A 229 8.57 -3.23 14.95
C GLY A 229 9.42 -2.72 13.77
N SER A 230 9.08 -3.11 12.54
CA SER A 230 9.91 -2.83 11.36
C SER A 230 9.76 -1.41 10.81
N ASN A 231 10.83 -0.89 10.20
CA ASN A 231 10.80 0.35 9.41
C ASN A 231 10.41 0.08 7.94
N TYR A 232 10.26 1.14 7.15
CA TYR A 232 9.87 1.03 5.74
C TYR A 232 10.81 0.13 4.90
N GLY A 233 12.13 0.25 5.08
CA GLY A 233 13.10 -0.53 4.30
C GLY A 233 13.00 -2.04 4.55
N VAL A 234 12.77 -2.44 5.81
CA VAL A 234 12.52 -3.83 6.18
C VAL A 234 11.21 -4.32 5.58
N ARG A 235 10.12 -3.55 5.68
CA ARG A 235 8.83 -3.93 5.10
C ARG A 235 8.94 -4.21 3.60
N VAL A 236 9.59 -3.34 2.84
CA VAL A 236 9.81 -3.54 1.40
C VAL A 236 10.66 -4.79 1.12
N SER A 237 11.75 -4.99 1.86
CA SER A 237 12.66 -6.11 1.61
C SER A 237 12.03 -7.46 1.97
N VAL A 238 11.34 -7.53 3.11
CA VAL A 238 10.65 -8.74 3.59
C VAL A 238 9.42 -9.04 2.74
N ALA A 239 8.66 -8.02 2.33
CA ALA A 239 7.53 -8.20 1.42
C ALA A 239 7.97 -8.74 0.06
N LYS A 240 9.12 -8.28 -0.46
CA LYS A 240 9.73 -8.81 -1.68
C LYS A 240 10.08 -10.29 -1.53
N LEU A 241 10.73 -10.68 -0.43
CA LEU A 241 11.02 -12.07 -0.13
C LEU A 241 9.75 -12.92 -0.06
N LEU A 242 8.81 -12.54 0.81
CA LEU A 242 7.59 -13.28 1.09
C LEU A 242 6.74 -13.45 -0.18
N GLY A 243 6.42 -12.35 -0.87
CA GLY A 243 5.60 -12.39 -2.07
C GLY A 243 6.23 -13.20 -3.21
N THR A 244 7.56 -13.12 -3.38
CA THR A 244 8.27 -13.90 -4.40
C THR A 244 8.26 -15.39 -4.06
N VAL A 245 8.56 -15.77 -2.82
CA VAL A 245 8.55 -17.18 -2.37
C VAL A 245 7.15 -17.78 -2.54
N MET A 246 6.09 -17.05 -2.20
CA MET A 246 4.70 -17.48 -2.41
C MET A 246 4.37 -17.68 -3.90
N ALA A 247 4.85 -16.77 -4.76
CA ALA A 247 4.64 -16.87 -6.20
C ALA A 247 5.40 -18.08 -6.79
N THR A 248 6.63 -18.32 -6.34
CA THR A 248 7.44 -19.46 -6.75
C THR A 248 6.83 -20.78 -6.26
N ALA A 249 6.27 -20.84 -5.04
CA ALA A 249 5.60 -22.02 -4.52
C ALA A 249 4.37 -22.44 -5.37
N LEU A 250 3.64 -21.45 -5.88
CA LEU A 250 2.48 -21.66 -6.75
C LEU A 250 2.89 -22.02 -8.19
N LEU A 251 3.76 -21.19 -8.80
CA LEU A 251 4.22 -21.34 -10.18
C LEU A 251 5.76 -21.26 -10.25
N PRO A 252 6.46 -22.38 -9.98
CA PRO A 252 7.92 -22.39 -9.99
C PRO A 252 8.45 -22.29 -11.43
N LYS A 253 8.87 -21.09 -11.84
CA LYS A 253 9.43 -20.83 -13.18
C LYS A 253 10.69 -21.65 -13.46
N GLN A 254 11.51 -21.93 -12.43
CA GLN A 254 12.76 -22.69 -12.55
C GLN A 254 12.58 -24.22 -12.52
N ALA A 255 11.45 -24.75 -12.03
CA ALA A 255 11.24 -26.20 -11.95
C ALA A 255 11.15 -26.87 -13.34
N ALA A 256 10.69 -26.15 -14.35
CA ALA A 256 10.69 -26.62 -15.74
C ALA A 256 12.12 -26.80 -16.30
N VAL A 257 13.07 -25.97 -15.86
CA VAL A 257 14.48 -26.01 -16.27
C VAL A 257 15.24 -27.11 -15.50
N MET A 258 14.90 -27.33 -14.23
CA MET A 258 15.58 -28.31 -13.37
C MET A 258 15.06 -29.76 -13.51
N ARG A 259 14.02 -30.01 -14.33
CA ARG A 259 13.39 -31.33 -14.55
C ARG A 259 13.04 -32.08 -13.26
N GLN A 260 12.74 -31.36 -12.17
CA GLN A 260 12.34 -31.96 -10.90
C GLN A 260 10.82 -32.01 -10.79
N ASN A 261 10.27 -33.20 -10.48
CA ASN A 261 8.86 -33.35 -10.08
C ASN A 261 8.68 -32.85 -8.65
N VAL A 262 8.55 -31.52 -8.51
CA VAL A 262 8.36 -30.87 -7.23
C VAL A 262 6.86 -30.67 -6.98
N LYS A 263 6.36 -31.10 -5.81
CA LYS A 263 4.98 -30.83 -5.37
C LYS A 263 4.80 -29.31 -5.26
N ARG A 264 3.84 -28.76 -6.01
CA ARG A 264 3.48 -27.34 -5.98
C ARG A 264 2.46 -27.09 -4.89
N ALA A 265 2.52 -25.89 -4.30
CA ALA A 265 1.45 -25.42 -3.43
C ALA A 265 0.22 -25.07 -4.27
N THR A 266 -0.97 -25.24 -3.70
CA THR A 266 -2.19 -24.76 -4.33
C THR A 266 -2.36 -23.25 -4.10
N LEU A 267 -3.22 -22.60 -4.90
CA LEU A 267 -3.53 -21.19 -4.70
C LEU A 267 -4.15 -20.94 -3.32
N GLU A 268 -5.03 -21.84 -2.87
CA GLU A 268 -5.69 -21.76 -1.56
C GLU A 268 -4.68 -21.84 -0.41
N GLU A 269 -3.75 -22.81 -0.45
CA GLU A 269 -2.70 -22.95 0.56
C GLU A 269 -1.85 -21.67 0.70
N VAL A 270 -1.45 -21.09 -0.43
CA VAL A 270 -0.64 -19.86 -0.46
C VAL A 270 -1.42 -18.65 0.07
N LEU A 271 -2.68 -18.51 -0.33
CA LEU A 271 -3.53 -17.39 0.09
C LEU A 271 -3.88 -17.47 1.58
N GLU A 272 -4.14 -18.67 2.11
CA GLU A 272 -4.42 -18.90 3.53
C GLU A 272 -3.19 -18.63 4.41
N LEU A 273 -2.00 -19.00 3.95
CA LEU A 273 -0.76 -18.69 4.65
C LEU A 273 -0.52 -17.17 4.74
N MET A 274 -0.81 -16.45 3.66
CA MET A 274 -0.73 -14.99 3.63
C MET A 274 -1.83 -14.34 4.50
N ALA A 275 -3.05 -14.91 4.53
CA ALA A 275 -4.14 -14.44 5.38
C ALA A 275 -3.79 -14.61 6.87
N THR A 276 -3.14 -15.72 7.22
CA THR A 276 -2.61 -15.95 8.57
C THR A 276 -1.69 -14.80 9.00
N GLY A 277 -0.78 -14.35 8.12
CA GLY A 277 0.07 -13.19 8.41
C GLY A 277 -0.72 -11.90 8.61
N PHE A 278 -1.75 -11.66 7.80
CA PHE A 278 -2.58 -10.45 7.89
C PHE A 278 -3.46 -10.41 9.15
N LEU A 279 -4.03 -11.56 9.54
CA LEU A 279 -5.04 -11.71 10.59
C LEU A 279 -4.47 -12.13 11.96
N ARG A 280 -3.32 -12.80 11.98
CA ARG A 280 -2.70 -13.36 13.19
C ARG A 280 -1.25 -12.94 13.41
N GLY A 281 -0.55 -12.49 12.37
CA GLY A 281 0.85 -12.06 12.46
C GLY A 281 1.84 -13.22 12.66
N GLY A 282 2.98 -12.93 13.32
CA GLY A 282 4.08 -13.88 13.54
C GLY A 282 3.88 -14.84 14.72
N SER A 283 2.77 -14.70 15.45
CA SER A 283 2.38 -15.58 16.55
C SER A 283 1.90 -16.92 15.99
N GLY A 284 2.83 -17.86 15.83
CA GLY A 284 2.53 -19.20 15.31
C GLY A 284 1.44 -19.93 16.10
N PHE A 285 0.86 -20.96 15.48
CA PHE A 285 -0.23 -21.79 16.01
C PHE A 285 0.00 -22.32 17.44
N LEU A 286 1.27 -22.55 17.83
CA LEU A 286 1.64 -23.17 19.12
C LEU A 286 1.82 -22.21 20.30
N LYS A 287 1.80 -20.88 20.11
CA LYS A 287 1.72 -19.92 21.24
C LYS A 287 0.28 -19.78 21.79
N SER A 288 -0.62 -20.65 21.35
CA SER A 288 -2.04 -20.69 21.68
C SER A 288 -2.34 -21.01 23.16
N GLY A 289 -1.43 -21.63 23.91
CA GLY A 289 -1.75 -22.11 25.27
C GLY A 289 -1.86 -21.04 26.37
N GLY A 290 -1.17 -19.90 26.25
CA GLY A 290 -1.06 -18.91 27.35
C GLY A 290 -1.63 -17.52 27.02
N GLU A 291 -1.43 -17.03 25.79
CA GLU A 291 -1.96 -15.73 25.37
C GLU A 291 -3.40 -15.80 24.84
N MET A 292 -3.91 -16.96 24.44
CA MET A 292 -5.34 -17.05 24.03
C MET A 292 -6.31 -16.90 25.21
N LEU A 293 -5.85 -17.15 26.44
CA LEU A 293 -6.66 -16.98 27.66
C LEU A 293 -6.77 -15.51 28.09
N LYS A 294 -5.95 -14.62 27.51
CA LYS A 294 -6.11 -13.16 27.57
C LYS A 294 -6.45 -12.69 26.16
N GLY A 295 -7.73 -12.73 25.80
CA GLY A 295 -8.18 -12.33 24.46
C GLY A 295 -7.55 -11.01 23.97
N GLY A 296 -7.21 -10.95 22.68
CA GLY A 296 -7.06 -9.67 21.98
C GLY A 296 -5.65 -9.07 21.85
N GLY A 297 -4.67 -9.82 21.33
CA GLY A 297 -3.50 -9.18 20.73
C GLY A 297 -3.82 -8.68 19.30
N SER A 298 -4.05 -7.38 19.12
CA SER A 298 -4.17 -6.78 17.79
C SER A 298 -2.89 -7.01 16.98
N VAL A 299 -3.00 -7.46 15.72
CA VAL A 299 -1.83 -7.57 14.83
C VAL A 299 -1.18 -6.19 14.66
N SER A 300 0.14 -6.12 14.81
CA SER A 300 0.86 -4.86 14.66
C SER A 300 0.65 -4.26 13.26
N ARG A 301 0.62 -2.92 13.20
CA ARG A 301 0.37 -2.17 11.97
C ARG A 301 1.44 -2.48 10.92
N GLU A 302 2.69 -2.59 11.35
CA GLU A 302 3.85 -2.88 10.51
C GLU A 302 3.73 -4.24 9.83
N VAL A 303 3.26 -5.26 10.56
CA VAL A 303 3.01 -6.61 10.02
C VAL A 303 1.91 -6.54 8.97
N ARG A 304 0.75 -5.94 9.29
CA ARG A 304 -0.37 -5.88 8.34
C ARG A 304 0.02 -5.15 7.06
N VAL A 305 0.77 -4.04 7.14
CA VAL A 305 1.29 -3.34 5.93
C VAL A 305 2.34 -4.15 5.19
N GLY A 306 3.27 -4.82 5.87
CA GLY A 306 4.27 -5.66 5.21
C GLY A 306 3.64 -6.83 4.45
N VAL A 307 2.65 -7.50 5.04
CA VAL A 307 1.89 -8.58 4.38
C VAL A 307 1.06 -8.03 3.22
N THR A 308 0.47 -6.85 3.36
CA THR A 308 -0.22 -6.15 2.27
C THR A 308 0.72 -5.89 1.09
N GLN A 309 1.95 -5.42 1.35
CA GLN A 309 2.95 -5.25 0.30
C GLN A 309 3.37 -6.59 -0.31
N ALA A 310 3.42 -7.66 0.48
CA ALA A 310 3.76 -8.99 -0.01
C ALA A 310 2.68 -9.54 -0.97
N TYR A 311 1.40 -9.26 -0.73
CA TYR A 311 0.32 -9.59 -1.69
C TYR A 311 0.54 -8.88 -3.03
N VAL A 312 0.91 -7.59 -3.02
CA VAL A 312 1.20 -6.85 -4.25
C VAL A 312 2.41 -7.45 -4.99
N VAL A 313 3.49 -7.77 -4.26
CA VAL A 313 4.66 -8.46 -4.84
C VAL A 313 4.27 -9.81 -5.43
N PHE A 314 3.49 -10.61 -4.71
CA PHE A 314 3.02 -11.93 -5.14
C PHE A 314 2.32 -11.84 -6.50
N VAL A 315 1.31 -10.98 -6.62
CA VAL A 315 0.57 -10.79 -7.88
C VAL A 315 1.46 -10.21 -8.98
N THR A 316 2.32 -9.24 -8.65
CA THR A 316 3.26 -8.64 -9.62
C THR A 316 4.26 -9.67 -10.16
N THR A 317 4.69 -10.62 -9.33
CA THR A 317 5.64 -11.68 -9.71
C THR A 317 5.00 -12.71 -10.65
N LEU A 318 3.71 -13.01 -10.44
CA LEU A 318 2.92 -13.90 -11.30
C LEU A 318 2.48 -13.21 -12.60
N GLY A 319 2.31 -11.89 -12.59
CA GLY A 319 2.03 -11.05 -13.74
C GLY A 319 0.54 -10.84 -14.05
N GLY A 320 0.25 -9.85 -14.91
CA GLY A 320 -1.13 -9.43 -15.22
C GLY A 320 -2.00 -10.51 -15.86
N GLN A 321 -1.44 -11.36 -16.73
CA GLN A 321 -2.18 -12.47 -17.35
C GLN A 321 -2.64 -13.52 -16.31
N TRP A 322 -1.81 -13.78 -15.30
CA TRP A 322 -2.20 -14.67 -14.22
C TRP A 322 -3.32 -14.05 -13.39
N LEU A 323 -3.21 -12.75 -13.08
CA LEU A 323 -4.23 -12.03 -12.33
C LEU A 323 -5.57 -12.05 -13.06
N GLU A 324 -5.60 -11.75 -14.37
CA GLU A 324 -6.83 -11.77 -15.18
C GLU A 324 -7.55 -13.12 -15.09
N ARG A 325 -6.82 -14.23 -15.16
CA ARG A 325 -7.39 -15.59 -15.09
C ARG A 325 -7.88 -16.00 -13.70
N ASN A 326 -7.31 -15.41 -12.64
CA ASN A 326 -7.58 -15.80 -11.25
C ASN A 326 -8.23 -14.69 -10.44
N PHE A 327 -8.73 -13.63 -11.09
CA PHE A 327 -9.14 -12.41 -10.42
C PHE A 327 -10.32 -12.64 -9.47
N ALA A 328 -11.32 -13.41 -9.87
CA ALA A 328 -12.48 -13.71 -9.02
C ALA A 328 -12.06 -14.35 -7.68
N THR A 329 -11.18 -15.34 -7.73
CA THR A 329 -10.64 -16.01 -6.53
C THR A 329 -9.82 -15.05 -5.66
N PHE A 330 -8.93 -14.27 -6.29
CA PHE A 330 -8.11 -13.29 -5.57
C PHE A 330 -8.95 -12.18 -4.93
N LEU A 331 -9.97 -11.69 -5.64
CA LEU A 331 -10.90 -10.68 -5.16
C LEU A 331 -11.69 -11.19 -3.96
N SER A 332 -12.28 -12.38 -4.04
CA SER A 332 -12.99 -12.99 -2.91
C SER A 332 -12.09 -13.06 -1.69
N HIS A 333 -10.90 -13.65 -1.85
CA HIS A 333 -9.91 -13.79 -0.78
C HIS A 333 -9.58 -12.46 -0.10
N VAL A 334 -9.26 -11.44 -0.89
CA VAL A 334 -8.85 -10.13 -0.36
C VAL A 334 -10.01 -9.40 0.33
N LEU A 335 -11.25 -9.58 -0.13
CA LEU A 335 -12.43 -9.06 0.55
C LEU A 335 -12.74 -9.83 1.84
N ASP A 336 -12.48 -11.13 1.87
CA ASP A 336 -12.66 -11.96 3.07
C ASP A 336 -11.69 -11.56 4.21
N LEU A 337 -10.52 -11.01 3.87
CA LEU A 337 -9.61 -10.43 4.87
C LEU A 337 -10.22 -9.27 5.66
N VAL A 338 -11.06 -8.43 5.02
CA VAL A 338 -11.65 -7.24 5.67
C VAL A 338 -13.00 -7.53 6.31
N SER A 339 -13.68 -8.60 5.92
CA SER A 339 -14.89 -9.07 6.61
C SER A 339 -14.55 -9.87 7.87
N HIS A 340 -13.34 -10.42 7.98
CA HIS A 340 -12.95 -11.22 9.13
C HIS A 340 -12.95 -10.40 10.44
N PRO A 341 -13.62 -10.86 11.52
CA PRO A 341 -13.70 -10.14 12.79
C PRO A 341 -12.36 -9.72 13.43
N ARG A 342 -11.27 -10.46 13.16
CA ARG A 342 -9.92 -10.14 13.67
C ARG A 342 -9.32 -8.90 12.99
N ALA A 343 -9.79 -8.56 11.80
CA ALA A 343 -9.34 -7.38 11.07
C ALA A 343 -10.09 -6.10 11.50
N THR A 344 -11.18 -6.23 12.25
CA THR A 344 -12.17 -5.17 12.48
C THR A 344 -12.64 -5.08 13.95
N GLN A 345 -11.86 -5.59 14.91
CA GLN A 345 -12.22 -5.57 16.34
C GLN A 345 -12.47 -4.15 16.85
N THR A 346 -11.65 -3.20 16.39
CA THR A 346 -11.82 -1.76 16.65
C THR A 346 -12.08 -0.99 15.36
N HIS A 347 -12.72 0.18 15.47
CA HIS A 347 -12.92 1.07 14.32
C HIS A 347 -11.59 1.46 13.66
N VAL A 348 -10.53 1.70 14.45
CA VAL A 348 -9.20 2.05 13.93
C VAL A 348 -8.61 0.92 13.09
N GLU A 349 -8.69 -0.32 13.57
CA GLU A 349 -8.25 -1.49 12.81
C GLU A 349 -9.09 -1.71 11.55
N ALA A 350 -10.41 -1.51 11.62
CA ALA A 350 -11.28 -1.64 10.47
C ALA A 350 -10.94 -0.60 9.38
N VAL A 351 -10.65 0.65 9.75
CA VAL A 351 -10.15 1.67 8.80
C VAL A 351 -8.82 1.23 8.18
N TYR A 352 -7.90 0.71 9.01
CA TYR A 352 -6.59 0.29 8.55
C TYR A 352 -6.65 -0.91 7.60
N SER A 353 -7.43 -1.94 7.94
CA SER A 353 -7.67 -3.12 7.09
C SER A 353 -8.30 -2.74 5.75
N ARG A 354 -9.29 -1.85 5.76
CA ARG A 354 -9.89 -1.30 4.52
C ARG A 354 -8.83 -0.62 3.66
N ARG A 355 -7.91 0.16 4.26
CA ARG A 355 -6.84 0.84 3.52
C ARG A 355 -5.85 -0.15 2.92
N CYS A 356 -5.49 -1.21 3.64
CA CYS A 356 -4.65 -2.28 3.12
C CYS A 356 -5.30 -2.99 1.93
N VAL A 357 -6.56 -3.41 2.07
CA VAL A 357 -7.31 -4.06 0.99
C VAL A 357 -7.48 -3.17 -0.24
N SER A 358 -7.86 -1.90 -0.02
CA SER A 358 -7.95 -0.92 -1.12
C SER A 358 -6.59 -0.72 -1.82
N PHE A 359 -5.49 -0.76 -1.07
CA PHE A 359 -4.14 -0.67 -1.65
C PHE A 359 -3.78 -1.91 -2.47
N MET A 360 -4.11 -3.11 -2.00
CA MET A 360 -3.88 -4.36 -2.76
C MET A 360 -4.61 -4.33 -4.09
N LEU A 361 -5.91 -4.02 -4.06
CA LEU A 361 -6.73 -3.93 -5.28
C LEU A 361 -6.18 -2.86 -6.22
N ARG A 362 -5.97 -1.62 -5.75
CA ARG A 362 -5.52 -0.53 -6.61
C ARG A 362 -4.14 -0.75 -7.20
N ALA A 363 -3.19 -1.24 -6.41
CA ALA A 363 -1.80 -1.46 -6.85
C ALA A 363 -1.69 -2.61 -7.86
N THR A 364 -2.57 -3.61 -7.77
CA THR A 364 -2.58 -4.75 -8.70
C THR A 364 -3.38 -4.43 -9.96
N LEU A 365 -4.62 -3.97 -9.84
CA LEU A 365 -5.52 -3.72 -10.98
C LEU A 365 -5.10 -2.49 -11.78
N GLY A 366 -4.82 -1.38 -11.10
CA GLY A 366 -4.43 -0.13 -11.76
C GLY A 366 -3.03 -0.18 -12.37
N GLY A 367 -2.15 -1.06 -11.88
CA GLY A 367 -0.75 -1.15 -12.29
C GLY A 367 -0.42 -2.27 -13.28
N LEU A 368 -1.12 -3.41 -13.23
CA LEU A 368 -0.76 -4.61 -14.01
C LEU A 368 -1.72 -4.93 -15.16
N LEU A 369 -2.99 -4.52 -15.06
CA LEU A 369 -4.00 -4.85 -16.05
C LEU A 369 -4.14 -3.75 -17.10
N GLY A 370 -4.23 -4.14 -18.37
CA GLY A 370 -4.66 -3.25 -19.44
C GLY A 370 -6.17 -2.98 -19.41
N GLU A 371 -6.63 -1.99 -20.17
CA GLU A 371 -8.01 -1.47 -20.11
C GLU A 371 -9.08 -2.56 -20.26
N LYS A 372 -8.93 -3.48 -21.22
CA LYS A 372 -9.86 -4.60 -21.43
C LYS A 372 -9.97 -5.51 -20.21
N ALA A 373 -8.84 -5.83 -19.58
CA ALA A 373 -8.81 -6.67 -18.38
C ALA A 373 -9.34 -5.91 -17.15
N GLN A 374 -9.14 -4.59 -17.07
CA GLN A 374 -9.75 -3.74 -16.04
C GLN A 374 -11.28 -3.68 -16.17
N ILE A 375 -11.83 -3.65 -17.39
CA ILE A 375 -13.27 -3.78 -17.63
C ILE A 375 -13.77 -5.13 -17.12
N ALA A 376 -13.10 -6.24 -17.47
CA ALA A 376 -13.46 -7.57 -16.96
C ALA A 376 -13.42 -7.64 -15.43
N ALA A 377 -12.37 -7.08 -14.80
CA ALA A 377 -12.27 -6.97 -13.35
C ALA A 377 -13.40 -6.12 -12.75
N GLY A 378 -13.81 -5.03 -13.41
CA GLY A 378 -14.96 -4.23 -13.02
C GLY A 378 -16.26 -5.03 -12.98
N LYS A 379 -16.47 -5.96 -13.93
CA LYS A 379 -17.62 -6.88 -13.92
C LYS A 379 -17.60 -7.80 -12.71
N GLU A 380 -16.46 -8.41 -12.41
CA GLU A 380 -16.28 -9.29 -11.25
C GLU A 380 -16.49 -8.55 -9.91
N ILE A 381 -16.00 -7.31 -9.79
CA ILE A 381 -16.24 -6.47 -8.61
C ILE A 381 -17.74 -6.16 -8.46
N CYS A 382 -18.42 -5.85 -9.56
CA CYS A 382 -19.86 -5.63 -9.57
C CYS A 382 -20.63 -6.87 -9.10
N GLN A 383 -20.25 -8.05 -9.57
CA GLN A 383 -20.85 -9.32 -9.13
C GLN A 383 -20.62 -9.57 -7.63
N ALA A 384 -19.40 -9.29 -7.13
CA ALA A 384 -19.10 -9.40 -5.71
C ALA A 384 -19.98 -8.46 -4.86
N ILE A 385 -20.17 -7.21 -5.29
CA ILE A 385 -21.07 -6.25 -4.63
C ILE A 385 -22.51 -6.77 -4.64
N SER A 386 -23.00 -7.24 -5.79
CA SER A 386 -24.37 -7.75 -5.93
C SER A 386 -24.64 -8.95 -5.01
N LYS A 387 -23.72 -9.93 -5.00
CA LYS A 387 -23.78 -11.10 -4.10
C LYS A 387 -23.85 -10.67 -2.63
N GLN A 388 -23.00 -9.72 -2.26
CA GLN A 388 -22.84 -9.28 -0.89
C GLN A 388 -24.05 -8.42 -0.43
N MET A 389 -24.69 -7.66 -1.33
CA MET A 389 -25.91 -6.91 -1.04
C MET A 389 -27.12 -7.84 -0.86
N ARG A 390 -27.26 -8.88 -1.71
CA ARG A 390 -28.33 -9.88 -1.56
C ARG A 390 -28.27 -10.60 -0.21
N ALA A 391 -27.06 -10.89 0.28
CA ALA A 391 -26.87 -11.48 1.61
C ALA A 391 -27.37 -10.53 2.72
N VAL A 392 -27.08 -9.23 2.61
CA VAL A 392 -27.58 -8.22 3.56
C VAL A 392 -29.10 -8.11 3.50
N GLU A 393 -29.70 -8.07 2.30
CA GLU A 393 -31.16 -8.01 2.14
C GLU A 393 -31.86 -9.22 2.74
N ALA A 394 -31.30 -10.42 2.58
CA ALA A 394 -31.84 -11.64 3.18
C ALA A 394 -31.88 -11.55 4.72
N VAL A 395 -30.83 -11.01 5.34
CA VAL A 395 -30.76 -10.83 6.80
C VAL A 395 -31.72 -9.73 7.28
N VAL A 396 -31.80 -8.61 6.57
CA VAL A 396 -32.69 -7.48 6.96
C VAL A 396 -34.17 -7.84 6.84
N ASN A 397 -34.52 -8.69 5.89
CA ASN A 397 -35.90 -9.15 5.67
C ASN A 397 -36.32 -10.33 6.57
N ASP A 398 -35.39 -10.92 7.34
CA ASP A 398 -35.72 -11.98 8.29
C ASP A 398 -36.33 -11.39 9.57
N ILE A 399 -37.65 -11.62 9.73
CA ILE A 399 -38.51 -11.00 10.76
C ILE A 399 -38.28 -11.59 12.16
N SER A 400 -37.54 -12.71 12.26
CA SER A 400 -37.45 -13.52 13.48
C SER A 400 -36.59 -12.92 14.61
N GLY A 401 -35.82 -11.84 14.40
CA GLY A 401 -35.20 -11.02 15.47
C GLY A 401 -34.20 -11.71 16.43
N GLU A 402 -34.07 -13.03 16.40
CA GLU A 402 -33.18 -13.82 17.28
C GLU A 402 -31.75 -13.95 16.73
N ASN A 403 -31.51 -13.53 15.49
CA ASN A 403 -30.28 -13.80 14.76
C ASN A 403 -29.16 -12.77 15.03
N LYS A 404 -28.58 -12.79 16.24
CA LYS A 404 -27.37 -12.00 16.59
C LYS A 404 -26.20 -12.24 15.61
N ALA A 405 -26.14 -13.41 14.98
CA ALA A 405 -25.16 -13.73 13.94
C ALA A 405 -25.33 -12.87 12.67
N GLY A 406 -26.56 -12.67 12.20
CA GLY A 406 -26.85 -11.85 11.01
C GLY A 406 -26.47 -10.37 11.19
N ALA A 407 -26.61 -9.82 12.40
CA ALA A 407 -26.19 -8.45 12.70
C ALA A 407 -24.66 -8.26 12.58
N ALA A 408 -23.87 -9.27 12.97
CA ALA A 408 -22.43 -9.26 12.80
C ALA A 408 -22.03 -9.36 11.31
N ASP A 409 -22.75 -10.16 10.53
CA ASP A 409 -22.53 -10.29 9.09
C ASP A 409 -22.83 -8.98 8.34
N VAL A 410 -23.90 -8.25 8.71
CA VAL A 410 -24.21 -6.92 8.17
C VAL A 410 -23.16 -5.87 8.59
N SER A 411 -22.59 -6.01 9.79
CA SER A 411 -21.49 -5.14 10.22
C SER A 411 -20.21 -5.42 9.43
N ALA A 412 -19.89 -6.69 9.15
CA ALA A 412 -18.74 -7.07 8.35
C ALA A 412 -18.89 -6.69 6.87
N SER A 413 -20.09 -6.83 6.31
CA SER A 413 -20.39 -6.54 4.90
C SER A 413 -20.08 -5.09 4.53
N GLN A 414 -20.25 -4.14 5.46
CA GLN A 414 -19.95 -2.73 5.20
C GLN A 414 -18.49 -2.51 4.78
N HIS A 415 -17.56 -3.31 5.31
CA HIS A 415 -16.13 -3.16 5.01
C HIS A 415 -15.81 -3.67 3.61
N VAL A 416 -16.43 -4.79 3.23
CA VAL A 416 -16.38 -5.36 1.88
C VAL A 416 -16.93 -4.34 0.88
N MET A 417 -18.13 -3.79 1.14
CA MET A 417 -18.76 -2.77 0.30
C MET A 417 -17.86 -1.56 0.09
N VAL A 418 -17.28 -1.04 1.17
CA VAL A 418 -16.39 0.14 1.09
C VAL A 418 -15.17 -0.13 0.20
N CYS A 419 -14.53 -1.30 0.31
CA CYS A 419 -13.37 -1.63 -0.51
C CYS A 419 -13.77 -1.86 -1.98
N ALA A 420 -14.80 -2.66 -2.23
CA ALA A 420 -15.25 -3.01 -3.58
C ALA A 420 -15.75 -1.79 -4.36
N LEU A 421 -16.59 -0.94 -3.75
CA LEU A 421 -17.12 0.26 -4.40
C LEU A 421 -16.05 1.32 -4.64
N LYS A 422 -15.06 1.44 -3.74
CA LYS A 422 -13.93 2.35 -3.94
C LYS A 422 -13.04 1.91 -5.09
N GLU A 423 -12.79 0.61 -5.22
CA GLU A 423 -12.02 0.11 -6.36
C GLU A 423 -12.82 0.26 -7.66
N LEU A 424 -14.10 -0.13 -7.68
CA LEU A 424 -14.96 -0.01 -8.85
C LEU A 424 -15.03 1.44 -9.35
N GLY A 425 -15.28 2.40 -8.45
CA GLY A 425 -15.29 3.81 -8.81
C GLY A 425 -13.92 4.31 -9.29
N SER A 426 -12.82 3.84 -8.68
CA SER A 426 -11.47 4.21 -9.12
C SER A 426 -11.15 3.67 -10.51
N LEU A 427 -11.58 2.45 -10.83
CA LEU A 427 -11.41 1.84 -12.16
C LEU A 427 -12.21 2.61 -13.21
N VAL A 428 -13.50 2.86 -12.95
CA VAL A 428 -14.35 3.65 -13.87
C VAL A 428 -13.76 5.03 -14.12
N GLN A 429 -13.31 5.72 -13.06
CA GLN A 429 -12.68 7.03 -13.20
C GLN A 429 -11.36 6.98 -13.98
N SER A 430 -10.56 5.93 -13.80
CA SER A 430 -9.28 5.76 -14.52
C SER A 430 -9.49 5.42 -15.99
N LEU A 431 -10.49 4.60 -16.30
CA LEU A 431 -10.87 4.20 -17.66
C LEU A 431 -11.58 5.33 -18.43
N SER A 432 -12.20 6.29 -17.74
CA SER A 432 -12.92 7.41 -18.35
C SER A 432 -13.94 6.92 -19.40
N ALA A 433 -13.94 7.48 -20.61
CA ALA A 433 -14.83 7.09 -21.71
C ALA A 433 -14.79 5.58 -22.04
N THR A 434 -13.64 4.93 -21.85
CA THR A 434 -13.47 3.49 -22.08
C THR A 434 -14.27 2.63 -21.10
N ALA A 435 -14.74 3.19 -19.99
CA ALA A 435 -15.64 2.51 -19.04
C ALA A 435 -17.08 2.34 -19.58
N SER A 436 -17.45 2.95 -20.71
CA SER A 436 -18.80 2.90 -21.29
C SER A 436 -19.43 1.49 -21.34
N PRO A 437 -18.70 0.41 -21.72
CA PRO A 437 -19.26 -0.94 -21.74
C PRO A 437 -19.74 -1.42 -20.37
N LEU A 438 -19.12 -0.99 -19.27
CA LEU A 438 -19.56 -1.34 -17.91
C LEU A 438 -20.95 -0.78 -17.55
N ILE A 439 -21.35 0.29 -18.23
CA ILE A 439 -22.62 0.98 -17.98
C ILE A 439 -23.68 0.58 -19.01
N GLN A 440 -23.29 0.44 -20.29
CA GLN A 440 -24.23 0.18 -21.37
C GLN A 440 -24.68 -1.28 -21.43
N GLU A 441 -23.86 -2.23 -20.99
CA GLU A 441 -24.17 -3.66 -21.06
C GLU A 441 -25.16 -4.05 -19.92
N PRO A 442 -26.44 -4.33 -20.23
CA PRO A 442 -27.47 -4.50 -19.19
C PRO A 442 -27.25 -5.71 -18.30
N SER A 443 -26.56 -6.74 -18.80
CA SER A 443 -26.22 -7.96 -18.05
C SER A 443 -25.31 -7.69 -16.85
N ILE A 444 -24.52 -6.60 -16.88
CA ILE A 444 -23.65 -6.21 -15.77
C ILE A 444 -24.47 -5.53 -14.67
N GLY A 445 -25.46 -4.71 -15.05
CA GLY A 445 -26.34 -4.00 -14.11
C GLY A 445 -25.57 -3.15 -13.09
N LEU A 446 -24.49 -2.48 -13.51
CA LEU A 446 -23.60 -1.75 -12.60
C LEU A 446 -24.34 -0.65 -11.85
N LEU A 447 -25.11 0.17 -12.55
CA LEU A 447 -25.82 1.29 -11.94
C LEU A 447 -26.88 0.80 -10.94
N GLU A 448 -27.61 -0.26 -11.29
CA GLU A 448 -28.62 -0.90 -10.42
C GLU A 448 -27.95 -1.45 -9.16
N THR A 449 -26.82 -2.15 -9.33
CA THR A 449 -26.07 -2.77 -8.24
C THR A 449 -25.47 -1.73 -7.31
N VAL A 450 -24.88 -0.65 -7.82
CA VAL A 450 -24.35 0.42 -6.96
C VAL A 450 -25.49 1.19 -6.27
N THR A 451 -26.60 1.41 -6.97
CA THR A 451 -27.77 2.12 -6.43
C THR A 451 -28.45 1.33 -5.31
N SER A 452 -28.51 -0.01 -5.38
CA SER A 452 -29.08 -0.81 -4.29
C SER A 452 -28.33 -0.65 -2.97
N VAL A 453 -27.00 -0.48 -3.02
CA VAL A 453 -26.17 -0.23 -1.83
C VAL A 453 -26.47 1.12 -1.16
N LEU A 454 -27.15 2.06 -1.83
CA LEU A 454 -27.66 3.28 -1.17
C LEU A 454 -28.72 2.99 -0.10
N LEU A 455 -29.29 1.78 -0.07
CA LEU A 455 -30.23 1.33 0.96
C LEU A 455 -29.55 0.50 2.05
N HIS A 456 -28.22 0.34 2.01
CA HIS A 456 -27.50 -0.46 2.99
C HIS A 456 -27.59 0.14 4.41
N PRO A 457 -27.78 -0.65 5.49
CA PRO A 457 -27.92 -0.13 6.85
C PRO A 457 -26.74 0.75 7.28
N SER A 458 -25.51 0.30 7.00
CA SER A 458 -24.30 1.09 7.27
C SER A 458 -24.18 2.34 6.39
N MET A 459 -24.01 3.49 7.03
CA MET A 459 -23.69 4.78 6.38
C MET A 459 -22.40 4.72 5.56
N ALA A 460 -21.39 3.97 6.00
CA ALA A 460 -20.10 3.89 5.31
C ALA A 460 -20.23 3.26 3.91
N ALA A 461 -21.07 2.22 3.78
CA ALA A 461 -21.38 1.60 2.50
C ALA A 461 -22.15 2.54 1.58
N ARG A 462 -23.16 3.25 2.11
CA ARG A 462 -23.94 4.25 1.36
C ARG A 462 -23.07 5.39 0.83
N LEU A 463 -22.13 5.90 1.63
CA LEU A 463 -21.16 6.91 1.20
C LEU A 463 -20.20 6.38 0.11
N ALA A 464 -19.76 5.13 0.22
CA ALA A 464 -18.92 4.52 -0.82
C ALA A 464 -19.67 4.34 -2.14
N ALA A 465 -20.95 3.98 -2.09
CA ALA A 465 -21.82 3.87 -3.25
C ALA A 465 -22.06 5.23 -3.91
N ALA A 466 -22.38 6.26 -3.12
CA ALA A 466 -22.50 7.64 -3.60
C ALA A 466 -21.21 8.14 -4.28
N TRP A 467 -20.04 7.85 -3.69
CA TRP A 467 -18.76 8.17 -4.30
C TRP A 467 -18.53 7.42 -5.63
N CYS A 468 -18.88 6.13 -5.69
CA CYS A 468 -18.79 5.35 -6.92
C CYS A 468 -19.68 5.94 -8.04
N LEU A 469 -20.92 6.32 -7.73
CA LEU A 469 -21.82 7.00 -8.69
C LEU A 469 -21.25 8.34 -9.18
N ARG A 470 -20.62 9.11 -8.29
CA ARG A 470 -19.89 10.33 -8.68
C ARG A 470 -18.76 9.99 -9.67
N CYS A 471 -17.98 8.95 -9.42
CA CYS A 471 -16.91 8.53 -10.33
C CYS A 471 -17.47 8.13 -11.71
N VAL A 472 -18.61 7.43 -11.76
CA VAL A 472 -19.31 7.13 -13.02
C VAL A 472 -19.71 8.41 -13.75
N ALA A 473 -20.35 9.36 -13.05
CA ALA A 473 -20.81 10.60 -13.66
C ALA A 473 -19.65 11.50 -14.13
N VAL A 474 -18.51 11.49 -13.44
CA VAL A 474 -17.30 12.22 -13.86
C VAL A 474 -16.65 11.55 -15.07
N ALA A 475 -16.55 10.22 -15.09
CA ALA A 475 -15.99 9.47 -16.21
C ALA A 475 -16.88 9.56 -17.47
N LEU A 476 -18.20 9.54 -17.28
CA LEU A 476 -19.21 9.50 -18.31
C LEU A 476 -20.28 10.59 -18.04
N PRO A 477 -20.00 11.86 -18.42
CA PRO A 477 -20.85 13.01 -18.08
C PRO A 477 -22.32 12.90 -18.51
N TYR A 478 -22.63 12.11 -19.54
CA TYR A 478 -24.01 11.87 -19.97
C TYR A 478 -24.86 11.14 -18.92
N GLN A 479 -24.24 10.45 -17.95
CA GLN A 479 -24.92 9.77 -16.84
C GLN A 479 -25.29 10.72 -15.69
N LEU A 480 -24.69 11.91 -15.62
CA LEU A 480 -24.87 12.82 -14.48
C LEU A 480 -26.33 13.25 -14.26
N THR A 481 -26.98 13.75 -15.31
CA THR A 481 -28.39 14.20 -15.21
C THR A 481 -29.35 13.03 -14.95
N PRO A 482 -29.30 11.90 -15.71
CA PRO A 482 -30.14 10.73 -15.44
C PRO A 482 -29.99 10.17 -14.01
N LEU A 483 -28.76 10.08 -13.49
CA LEU A 483 -28.52 9.61 -12.13
C LEU A 483 -29.08 10.57 -11.08
N LEU A 484 -28.95 11.88 -11.31
CA LEU A 484 -29.50 12.89 -10.40
C LEU A 484 -31.03 12.83 -10.36
N GLU A 485 -31.68 12.68 -11.51
CA GLU A 485 -33.13 12.53 -11.61
C GLU A 485 -33.63 11.25 -10.95
N ARG A 486 -32.97 10.11 -11.23
CA ARG A 486 -33.30 8.83 -10.59
C ARG A 486 -33.17 8.92 -9.07
N CYS A 487 -32.13 9.57 -8.54
CA CYS A 487 -32.01 9.77 -7.10
C CYS A 487 -33.10 10.69 -6.54
N ALA A 488 -33.45 11.76 -7.25
CA ALA A 488 -34.51 12.70 -6.88
C ALA A 488 -35.90 12.05 -6.87
N GLU A 489 -36.19 11.13 -7.79
CA GLU A 489 -37.42 10.36 -7.79
C GLU A 489 -37.46 9.35 -6.63
N ARG A 490 -36.34 8.65 -6.40
CA ARG A 490 -36.24 7.61 -5.37
C ARG A 490 -36.29 8.16 -3.95
N ILE A 491 -35.67 9.31 -3.68
CA ILE A 491 -35.76 9.96 -2.37
C ILE A 491 -37.20 10.41 -2.05
N ASN A 492 -37.97 10.82 -3.06
CA ASN A 492 -39.37 11.22 -2.89
C ASN A 492 -40.31 10.02 -2.71
N SER A 493 -40.13 8.96 -3.50
CA SER A 493 -40.94 7.74 -3.40
C SER A 493 -40.66 6.93 -2.14
N LEU A 494 -39.42 6.93 -1.65
CA LEU A 494 -38.98 6.19 -0.46
C LEU A 494 -38.77 7.09 0.77
N LYS A 495 -39.44 8.25 0.84
CA LYS A 495 -39.29 9.27 1.90
C LYS A 495 -39.66 8.81 3.32
N SER A 496 -40.21 7.60 3.46
CA SER A 496 -40.52 6.92 4.72
C SER A 496 -39.37 6.05 5.24
N SER A 497 -38.38 5.73 4.42
CA SER A 497 -37.19 4.96 4.82
C SER A 497 -36.04 5.90 5.21
N PRO A 498 -35.51 5.80 6.45
CA PRO A 498 -34.34 6.57 6.88
C PRO A 498 -33.11 6.30 5.99
N GLU A 499 -32.88 5.04 5.62
CA GLU A 499 -31.75 4.60 4.81
C GLU A 499 -31.82 5.20 3.42
N ALA A 500 -33.02 5.19 2.80
CA ALA A 500 -33.25 5.78 1.49
C ALA A 500 -33.03 7.31 1.50
N VAL A 501 -33.61 8.03 2.47
CA VAL A 501 -33.42 9.48 2.59
C VAL A 501 -31.94 9.83 2.67
N SER A 502 -31.21 9.18 3.57
CA SER A 502 -29.79 9.46 3.74
C SER A 502 -28.94 8.96 2.55
N GLY A 503 -29.19 7.76 2.01
CA GLY A 503 -28.44 7.20 0.89
C GLY A 503 -28.58 7.99 -0.41
N TYR A 504 -29.81 8.27 -0.86
CA TYR A 504 -30.03 9.06 -2.08
C TYR A 504 -29.57 10.51 -1.90
N SER A 505 -29.66 11.09 -0.69
CA SER A 505 -29.09 12.41 -0.44
C SER A 505 -27.56 12.44 -0.58
N PHE A 506 -26.85 11.39 -0.11
CA PHE A 506 -25.42 11.24 -0.34
C PHE A 506 -25.08 11.14 -1.82
N ALA A 507 -25.83 10.32 -2.57
CA ALA A 507 -25.63 10.16 -4.01
C ALA A 507 -25.83 11.49 -4.76
N MET A 508 -26.94 12.20 -4.50
CA MET A 508 -27.20 13.51 -5.09
C MET A 508 -26.11 14.53 -4.74
N ALA A 509 -25.71 14.60 -3.46
CA ALA A 509 -24.63 15.49 -3.03
C ALA A 509 -23.29 15.17 -3.71
N ALA A 510 -22.96 13.88 -3.86
CA ALA A 510 -21.75 13.44 -4.54
C ALA A 510 -21.79 13.76 -6.05
N LEU A 511 -22.93 13.56 -6.70
CA LEU A 511 -23.13 13.91 -8.12
C LEU A 511 -23.00 15.43 -8.34
N LEU A 512 -23.62 16.25 -7.49
CA LEU A 512 -23.49 17.71 -7.52
C LEU A 512 -22.03 18.16 -7.33
N GLY A 513 -21.35 17.57 -6.35
CA GLY A 513 -19.91 17.80 -6.15
C GLY A 513 -19.04 17.25 -7.29
N GLY A 514 -19.57 16.47 -8.22
CA GLY A 514 -18.88 16.04 -9.44
C GLY A 514 -19.03 17.01 -10.62
N VAL A 515 -20.02 17.90 -10.58
CA VAL A 515 -20.39 18.78 -11.71
C VAL A 515 -19.23 19.66 -12.17
N HIS A 516 -18.39 20.13 -11.25
CA HIS A 516 -17.22 20.96 -11.58
C HIS A 516 -16.17 20.24 -12.45
N GLN A 517 -16.26 18.91 -12.57
CA GLN A 517 -15.39 18.09 -13.44
C GLN A 517 -16.08 17.73 -14.76
N CYS A 518 -17.33 18.15 -14.95
CA CYS A 518 -18.12 17.91 -16.15
C CYS A 518 -18.22 19.23 -16.94
N PRO A 519 -17.56 19.37 -18.11
CA PRO A 519 -17.50 20.64 -18.83
C PRO A 519 -18.86 21.27 -19.19
N LEU A 520 -19.89 20.44 -19.39
CA LEU A 520 -21.24 20.88 -19.74
C LEU A 520 -22.11 21.22 -18.53
N GLY A 521 -21.62 20.97 -17.31
CA GLY A 521 -22.37 21.22 -16.08
C GLY A 521 -23.70 20.44 -16.00
N ILE A 522 -24.70 21.05 -15.35
CA ILE A 522 -26.08 20.57 -15.32
C ILE A 522 -27.05 21.72 -15.63
N PRO A 523 -28.25 21.43 -16.18
CA PRO A 523 -29.28 22.45 -16.36
C PRO A 523 -29.71 23.09 -15.03
N HIS A 524 -29.97 24.40 -15.02
CA HIS A 524 -30.44 25.13 -13.84
C HIS A 524 -31.72 24.53 -13.22
N SER A 525 -32.60 23.96 -14.05
CA SER A 525 -33.81 23.27 -13.60
C SER A 525 -33.51 22.10 -12.67
N LYS A 526 -32.37 21.41 -12.83
CA LYS A 526 -31.95 20.31 -11.96
C LYS A 526 -31.47 20.82 -10.60
N GLY A 527 -30.75 21.93 -10.55
CA GLY A 527 -30.41 22.56 -9.27
C GLY A 527 -31.66 23.03 -8.51
N LYS A 528 -32.64 23.61 -9.21
CA LYS A 528 -33.94 23.97 -8.62
C LYS A 528 -34.70 22.77 -8.04
N LEU A 529 -34.67 21.63 -8.73
CA LEU A 529 -35.26 20.37 -8.23
C LEU A 529 -34.62 19.94 -6.90
N VAL A 530 -33.29 19.97 -6.81
CA VAL A 530 -32.58 19.61 -5.57
C VAL A 530 -32.91 20.58 -4.44
N VAL A 531 -32.98 21.89 -4.70
CA VAL A 531 -33.38 22.89 -3.69
C VAL A 531 -34.77 22.56 -3.16
N SER A 532 -35.72 22.24 -4.04
CA SER A 532 -37.09 21.89 -3.64
C SER A 532 -37.12 20.66 -2.73
N ILE A 533 -36.34 19.63 -3.04
CA ILE A 533 -36.25 18.42 -2.21
C ILE A 533 -35.62 18.74 -0.84
N ALA A 534 -34.53 19.52 -0.83
CA ALA A 534 -33.86 19.89 0.40
C ALA A 534 -34.78 20.73 1.32
N GLU A 535 -35.52 21.68 0.75
CA GLU A 535 -36.52 22.47 1.48
C GLU A 535 -37.64 21.61 2.06
N ASP A 536 -38.16 20.65 1.29
CA ASP A 536 -39.20 19.73 1.76
C ASP A 536 -38.71 18.83 2.91
N LEU A 537 -37.49 18.29 2.79
CA LEU A 537 -36.88 17.48 3.85
C LEU A 537 -36.71 18.28 5.16
N LEU A 538 -36.18 19.51 5.08
CA LEU A 538 -36.01 20.36 6.26
C LEU A 538 -37.35 20.74 6.89
N ARG A 539 -38.37 21.05 6.08
CA ARG A 539 -39.71 21.41 6.56
C ARG A 539 -40.42 20.23 7.23
N THR A 540 -40.27 19.03 6.68
CA THR A 540 -40.95 17.83 7.15
C THR A 540 -40.15 17.07 8.22
N ALA A 541 -38.95 17.54 8.60
CA ALA A 541 -38.13 16.92 9.65
C ALA A 541 -38.87 16.86 11.00
N ALA A 542 -39.53 17.95 11.40
CA ALA A 542 -40.28 18.02 12.66
C ALA A 542 -41.59 17.21 12.67
N GLN A 543 -42.07 16.74 11.50
CA GLN A 543 -43.36 16.04 11.38
C GLN A 543 -43.28 14.55 11.73
N ASN A 544 -42.08 13.96 11.73
CA ASN A 544 -41.89 12.55 12.03
C ASN A 544 -40.58 12.35 12.81
N SER A 545 -40.70 12.06 14.10
CA SER A 545 -39.55 11.89 14.99
C SER A 545 -38.55 10.83 14.49
N ARG A 546 -39.02 9.71 13.91
CA ARG A 546 -38.15 8.64 13.37
C ARG A 546 -37.27 9.09 12.20
N LEU A 547 -37.73 10.07 11.42
CA LEU A 547 -37.04 10.55 10.21
C LEU A 547 -36.38 11.92 10.42
N SER A 548 -36.60 12.56 11.56
CA SER A 548 -36.20 13.93 11.83
C SER A 548 -34.70 14.14 11.64
N LEU A 549 -33.88 13.21 12.15
CA LEU A 549 -32.44 13.25 12.02
C LEU A 549 -32.00 13.14 10.55
N GLN A 550 -32.44 12.11 9.84
CA GLN A 550 -32.01 11.84 8.46
C GLN A 550 -32.49 12.92 7.49
N ARG A 551 -33.71 13.45 7.68
CA ARG A 551 -34.25 14.55 6.88
C ARG A 551 -33.47 15.85 7.11
N THR A 552 -33.13 16.14 8.36
CA THR A 552 -32.31 17.30 8.72
C THR A 552 -30.92 17.21 8.07
N GLN A 553 -30.23 16.08 8.24
CA GLN A 553 -28.92 15.85 7.65
C GLN A 553 -28.95 15.91 6.10
N ALA A 554 -29.92 15.23 5.48
CA ALA A 554 -30.07 15.21 4.03
C ALA A 554 -30.35 16.60 3.46
N GLY A 555 -31.28 17.36 4.07
CA GLY A 555 -31.63 18.70 3.62
C GLY A 555 -30.42 19.65 3.63
N TRP A 556 -29.68 19.69 4.74
CA TRP A 556 -28.49 20.54 4.85
C TRP A 556 -27.34 20.09 3.95
N LEU A 557 -27.13 18.78 3.81
CA LEU A 557 -26.12 18.25 2.90
C LEU A 557 -26.40 18.67 1.46
N LEU A 558 -27.65 18.56 1.00
CA LEU A 558 -28.04 18.94 -0.36
C LEU A 558 -27.88 20.44 -0.60
N LEU A 559 -28.30 21.28 0.36
CA LEU A 559 -28.07 22.73 0.27
C LEU A 559 -26.57 23.07 0.24
N GLY A 560 -25.75 22.42 1.05
CA GLY A 560 -24.30 22.61 1.03
C GLY A 560 -23.67 22.16 -0.29
N ALA A 561 -24.08 21.02 -0.83
CA ALA A 561 -23.59 20.52 -2.12
C ALA A 561 -24.00 21.42 -3.29
N LEU A 562 -25.19 22.02 -3.26
CA LEU A 562 -25.65 22.96 -4.28
C LEU A 562 -24.76 24.19 -4.42
N MET A 563 -24.10 24.63 -3.36
CA MET A 563 -23.18 25.77 -3.43
C MET A 563 -22.01 25.52 -4.39
N THR A 564 -21.63 24.25 -4.59
CA THR A 564 -20.56 23.86 -5.51
C THR A 564 -20.89 24.13 -6.98
N LEU A 565 -22.16 24.41 -7.32
CA LEU A 565 -22.59 24.82 -8.65
C LEU A 565 -22.30 26.30 -8.97
N GLY A 566 -21.87 27.07 -7.97
CA GLY A 566 -21.41 28.45 -8.14
C GLY A 566 -22.51 29.52 -8.13
N PRO A 567 -22.10 30.80 -8.24
CA PRO A 567 -22.94 31.96 -7.95
C PRO A 567 -24.12 32.11 -8.91
N SER A 568 -23.97 31.70 -10.18
CA SER A 568 -25.00 31.80 -11.22
C SER A 568 -26.29 31.08 -10.85
N LEU A 569 -26.20 29.94 -10.15
CA LEU A 569 -27.36 29.20 -9.68
C LEU A 569 -27.79 29.67 -8.29
N VAL A 570 -26.83 29.84 -7.37
CA VAL A 570 -27.10 30.14 -5.96
C VAL A 570 -27.75 31.50 -5.77
N ARG A 571 -27.44 32.51 -6.60
CA ARG A 571 -28.00 33.87 -6.51
C ARG A 571 -29.53 33.88 -6.45
N TYR A 572 -30.19 33.01 -7.21
CA TYR A 572 -31.66 32.92 -7.24
C TYR A 572 -32.27 32.31 -5.96
N HIS A 573 -31.48 31.56 -5.20
CA HIS A 573 -31.93 30.86 -3.99
C HIS A 573 -31.41 31.52 -2.70
N LEU A 574 -30.45 32.44 -2.80
CA LEU A 574 -29.76 33.08 -1.68
C LEU A 574 -30.72 33.73 -0.66
N PRO A 575 -31.76 34.50 -1.04
CA PRO A 575 -32.68 35.09 -0.05
C PRO A 575 -33.36 34.04 0.84
N LYS A 576 -33.75 32.89 0.25
CA LYS A 576 -34.35 31.77 0.97
C LYS A 576 -33.32 31.04 1.84
N MET A 577 -32.10 30.84 1.33
CA MET A 577 -31.01 30.21 2.08
C MET A 577 -30.65 31.01 3.33
N LEU A 578 -30.52 32.33 3.22
CA LEU A 578 -30.28 33.22 4.38
C LEU A 578 -31.39 33.12 5.44
N LEU A 579 -32.65 32.94 5.00
CA LEU A 579 -33.77 32.74 5.92
C LEU A 579 -33.68 31.37 6.62
N LEU A 580 -33.43 30.30 5.87
CA LEU A 580 -33.29 28.95 6.42
C LEU A 580 -32.15 28.90 7.44
N TRP A 581 -30.98 29.42 7.07
CA TRP A 581 -29.81 29.54 7.94
C TRP A 581 -30.11 30.27 9.23
N ARG A 582 -30.71 31.47 9.16
CA ARG A 582 -31.07 32.24 10.34
C ARG A 582 -32.03 31.48 11.27
N ASN A 583 -32.97 30.72 10.72
CA ASN A 583 -34.03 30.08 11.50
C ASN A 583 -33.58 28.82 12.27
N VAL A 584 -32.39 28.29 11.99
CA VAL A 584 -31.83 27.14 12.72
C VAL A 584 -31.18 27.55 14.05
N PHE A 585 -30.85 28.83 14.18
CA PHE A 585 -30.25 29.40 15.37
C PHE A 585 -31.30 30.20 16.16
N PRO A 586 -31.25 30.16 17.50
CA PRO A 586 -32.10 30.98 18.34
C PRO A 586 -31.78 32.44 18.08
N ARG A 587 -32.81 33.26 18.08
CA ARG A 587 -32.75 34.68 17.72
C ARG A 587 -32.43 35.56 18.92
N SER A 588 -32.41 34.99 20.12
CA SER A 588 -32.11 35.69 21.37
C SER A 588 -31.64 34.71 22.45
N GLN A 589 -30.95 35.23 23.47
CA GLN A 589 -30.57 34.46 24.66
C GLN A 589 -31.79 33.81 25.34
N LYS A 590 -32.93 34.50 25.34
CA LYS A 590 -34.18 33.98 25.90
C LYS A 590 -34.69 32.75 25.16
N GLU A 591 -34.57 32.73 23.83
CA GLU A 591 -34.95 31.58 22.99
C GLU A 591 -33.99 30.42 23.21
N LEU A 592 -32.68 30.69 23.32
CA LEU A 592 -31.67 29.68 23.65
C LEU A 592 -31.94 29.02 25.02
N GLU A 593 -32.20 29.81 26.07
CA GLU A 593 -32.55 29.27 27.39
C GLU A 593 -33.88 28.50 27.38
N ALA A 594 -34.86 28.93 26.57
CA ALA A 594 -36.12 28.21 26.40
C ALA A 594 -35.94 26.85 25.70
N GLU A 595 -35.04 26.76 24.71
CA GLU A 595 -34.68 25.49 24.08
C GLU A 595 -33.94 24.56 25.07
N LYS A 596 -32.98 25.09 25.84
CA LYS A 596 -32.28 24.38 26.94
C LYS A 596 -33.23 23.73 27.93
N ALA A 597 -34.30 24.44 28.29
CA ALA A 597 -35.27 23.97 29.27
C ALA A 597 -36.26 22.91 28.73
N ARG A 598 -36.36 22.69 27.40
CA ARG A 598 -37.43 21.89 26.79
C ARG A 598 -36.97 20.65 26.02
N GLY A 599 -35.72 20.59 25.57
CA GLY A 599 -35.23 19.53 24.70
C GLY A 599 -34.82 18.25 25.44
N ASP A 600 -35.34 17.10 25.02
CA ASP A 600 -34.75 15.80 25.34
C ASP A 600 -33.47 15.54 24.51
N ALA A 601 -32.73 14.46 24.83
CA ALA A 601 -31.45 14.16 24.16
C ALA A 601 -31.60 14.03 22.63
N PHE A 602 -32.71 13.47 22.15
CA PHE A 602 -32.96 13.31 20.72
C PHE A 602 -33.28 14.64 20.03
N THR A 603 -34.10 15.49 20.65
CA THR A 603 -34.38 16.84 20.16
C THR A 603 -33.10 17.68 20.09
N TRP A 604 -32.21 17.53 21.08
CA TRP A 604 -30.88 18.15 21.06
C TRP A 604 -30.00 17.61 19.92
N GLN A 605 -30.00 16.30 19.70
CA GLN A 605 -29.26 15.70 18.59
C GLN A 605 -29.70 16.28 17.24
N VAL A 606 -31.00 16.32 16.97
CA VAL A 606 -31.55 16.88 15.72
C VAL A 606 -31.21 18.37 15.59
N THR A 607 -31.33 19.13 16.67
CA THR A 607 -31.05 20.57 16.70
C THR A 607 -29.58 20.87 16.40
N LEU A 608 -28.67 20.14 17.05
CA LEU A 608 -27.22 20.28 16.85
C LEU A 608 -26.80 19.85 15.44
N GLU A 609 -27.39 18.77 14.91
CA GLU A 609 -27.16 18.34 13.52
C GLU A 609 -27.68 19.37 12.51
N GLY A 610 -28.83 19.99 12.79
CA GLY A 610 -29.35 21.11 12.01
C GLY A 610 -28.38 22.30 11.98
N ARG A 611 -27.86 22.70 13.15
CA ARG A 611 -26.89 23.80 13.28
C ARG A 611 -25.58 23.49 12.57
N ALA A 612 -25.01 22.31 12.81
CA ALA A 612 -23.79 21.86 12.16
C ALA A 612 -23.96 21.82 10.63
N GLY A 613 -25.10 21.28 10.15
CA GLY A 613 -25.46 21.26 8.74
C GLY A 613 -25.59 22.66 8.13
N ALA A 614 -26.26 23.58 8.81
CA ALA A 614 -26.38 24.98 8.38
C ALA A 614 -25.01 25.67 8.27
N LEU A 615 -24.14 25.52 9.28
CA LEU A 615 -22.77 26.05 9.24
C LEU A 615 -21.94 25.44 8.10
N CYS A 616 -22.08 24.14 7.85
CA CYS A 616 -21.42 23.49 6.73
C CYS A 616 -21.90 24.04 5.38
N ALA A 617 -23.21 24.29 5.23
CA ALA A 617 -23.77 24.91 4.04
C ALA A 617 -23.30 26.37 3.86
N MET A 618 -23.22 27.15 4.95
CA MET A 618 -22.64 28.51 4.93
C MET A 618 -21.17 28.49 4.53
N ARG A 619 -20.37 27.59 5.09
CA ARG A 619 -18.96 27.41 4.72
C ARG A 619 -18.83 27.09 3.24
N SER A 620 -19.67 26.18 2.73
CA SER A 620 -19.70 25.82 1.30
C SER A 620 -20.07 27.03 0.43
N PHE A 621 -21.05 27.83 0.85
CA PHE A 621 -21.42 29.08 0.19
C PHE A 621 -20.26 30.07 0.12
N VAL A 622 -19.56 30.33 1.24
CA VAL A 622 -18.40 31.22 1.28
C VAL A 622 -17.27 30.71 0.37
N ALA A 623 -17.03 29.40 0.36
CA ALA A 623 -15.98 28.79 -0.44
C ALA A 623 -16.25 28.83 -1.95
N HIS A 624 -17.51 28.66 -2.37
CA HIS A 624 -17.86 28.46 -3.79
C HIS A 624 -18.62 29.62 -4.43
N CYS A 625 -19.12 30.58 -3.65
CA CYS A 625 -19.87 31.74 -4.12
C CYS A 625 -19.35 33.07 -3.54
N PRO A 626 -18.03 33.35 -3.55
CA PRO A 626 -17.47 34.57 -2.94
C PRO A 626 -18.04 35.86 -3.56
N GLU A 627 -18.40 35.84 -4.85
CA GLU A 627 -19.02 36.97 -5.56
C GLU A 627 -20.38 37.40 -4.98
N LEU A 628 -21.05 36.53 -4.22
CA LEU A 628 -22.34 36.82 -3.60
C LEU A 628 -22.20 37.37 -2.18
N LEU A 629 -20.98 37.48 -1.64
CA LEU A 629 -20.70 38.01 -0.29
C LEU A 629 -20.66 39.54 -0.28
N THR A 630 -21.82 40.17 -0.46
CA THR A 630 -21.97 41.60 -0.22
C THR A 630 -21.94 41.93 1.28
N GLU A 631 -21.71 43.19 1.65
CA GLU A 631 -21.75 43.62 3.06
C GLU A 631 -23.07 43.24 3.77
N ASP A 632 -24.21 43.32 3.07
CA ASP A 632 -25.50 42.89 3.62
C ASP A 632 -25.54 41.39 3.89
N VAL A 633 -25.06 40.58 2.93
CA VAL A 633 -25.01 39.13 3.08
C VAL A 633 -24.08 38.73 4.22
N ILE A 634 -22.91 39.37 4.33
CA ILE A 634 -21.97 39.15 5.44
C ILE A 634 -22.64 39.47 6.77
N ARG A 635 -23.26 40.64 6.89
CA ARG A 635 -23.97 41.05 8.13
C ARG A 635 -25.05 40.03 8.53
N ARG A 636 -25.80 39.51 7.56
CA ARG A 636 -26.85 38.49 7.80
C ARG A 636 -26.30 37.12 8.17
N LEU A 637 -25.07 36.79 7.76
CA LEU A 637 -24.37 35.56 8.16
C LEU A 637 -23.73 35.69 9.53
N MET A 638 -23.36 36.90 9.98
CA MET A 638 -22.74 37.10 11.29
C MET A 638 -23.65 36.67 12.44
N THR A 639 -24.95 37.02 12.40
CA THR A 639 -25.89 36.67 13.47
C THR A 639 -25.93 35.17 13.81
N PRO A 640 -26.14 34.24 12.86
CA PRO A 640 -26.10 32.81 13.17
C PRO A 640 -24.70 32.29 13.53
N ILE A 641 -23.62 32.89 13.00
CA ILE A 641 -22.23 32.50 13.34
C ILE A 641 -21.90 32.88 14.79
N GLU A 642 -22.20 34.10 15.20
CA GLU A 642 -22.03 34.59 16.57
C GLU A 642 -22.85 33.72 17.53
N CYS A 643 -24.10 33.43 17.18
CA CYS A 643 -24.96 32.55 17.96
C CYS A 643 -24.33 31.17 18.16
N ALA A 644 -23.72 30.59 17.13
CA ALA A 644 -23.05 29.30 17.21
C ALA A 644 -21.81 29.31 18.11
N MET A 645 -21.14 30.46 18.28
CA MET A 645 -19.98 30.62 19.17
C MET A 645 -20.39 30.80 20.64
N THR A 646 -21.57 31.36 20.88
CA THR A 646 -22.10 31.61 22.23
C THR A 646 -22.86 30.43 22.84
N MET A 647 -23.16 29.40 22.05
CA MET A 647 -23.70 28.12 22.49
C MET A 647 -22.60 27.22 23.03
#